data_AF-A0A932BCB2-F1
#
_entry.id   AF-A0A932BCB2-F1
#
_cell.length_a   1.000
_cell.length_b   1.000
_cell.length_c   1.000
_cell.angle_alpha   90.00
_cell.angle_beta   90.00
_cell.angle_gamma   90.00
#
_symmetry.space_group_name_H-M   'P 1'
#
loop_
_entity.id
_entity.type
_entity.pdbx_description
1 polymer ?
#
loop_
_entity_poly.entity_id
_entity_poly.type
_entity_poly.pdbx_seq_one_letter_code
_entity_poly.pdbx_strand_id
1 'polypeptide(L)'
;MYDFRTLSPIDFELLVRDLLQAELGITMESFGPGKDGGIDFRFAMADQDVVVQAKHYVGGGPRSLLRAAMKEDSKVMKLAPSRYILVTSLSLTPELKRKIIQAMPSTPVSAGDVIGREDLNNFLGRHPHVLRQHFKLWLTSTVVLERILHSAVYNRTDAELDRIRQLVPKFVHNASVAEAETILEDRGALIIAGEPGVGKTTLGRMLLWLHMEQNWKVFVVDDLQEAMAVSTAGEKRLIFLDDFLGQISLTNELLGKVDQRLPVFLDRLRNNKDLRFILTTRLYLLNQAQIQSDKLSSPRVAASEMILNVGVYTRIIKAKVVFNHIYFSDLVEEEKVKLLDGDFFLEMIDHRNFSPRLIELLTSADYYSVDDESIQATVLRVLDNPSELWDRPYRSHLSADARCLLWAIFFTGLYIGIDLCLQLFKRIAANAGQQIAPADAVSRFRTGLKELSGSFVEVGDQEISFANPGIRDFLSKVFIDDHLLPVVVRSVSTLYEFRSAWNFFRTNIVRCRGQFGNHDLWIAAMDRIQGHWSTSAIESLRLILEMIEHLPSLHIKALLDKVVSDLKSQGIEPKNHYDCLFSLRQLKRLQFRMDDLLEPTREALTNAAANMLANAGEDLAIDDITSIADALEPLTEHGLVRSAASDALRGFMLGIEGKLSDVSSSQELDTFRDDLVTAAETYGVRIDAALKQDIQSRREVLETREDEEDTDPYQQAGPQAAAGEISDAEIKSMFSLIATGPISG
;
A
#
# COMPACT_ATOMS: atom_id res chain seq x y z
N MET A 1 -19.69 -25.46 -0.37
CA MET A 1 -19.10 -26.09 -1.58
C MET A 1 -18.44 -24.97 -2.35
N TYR A 2 -17.18 -25.14 -2.73
CA TYR A 2 -16.39 -24.14 -3.46
C TYR A 2 -16.85 -24.05 -4.91
N ASP A 3 -16.79 -22.83 -5.44
CA ASP A 3 -16.95 -22.53 -6.85
C ASP A 3 -15.57 -22.31 -7.48
N PHE A 4 -15.43 -22.60 -8.77
CA PHE A 4 -14.18 -22.46 -9.50
C PHE A 4 -14.15 -21.21 -10.40
N ARG A 5 -15.19 -20.37 -10.39
CA ARG A 5 -15.27 -19.11 -11.17
C ARG A 5 -14.10 -18.13 -10.97
N THR A 6 -13.45 -18.18 -9.82
CA THR A 6 -12.33 -17.27 -9.49
C THR A 6 -10.98 -17.78 -9.99
N LEU A 7 -10.95 -18.97 -10.60
CA LEU A 7 -9.75 -19.57 -11.16
C LEU A 7 -9.70 -19.33 -12.66
N SER A 8 -8.52 -19.00 -13.16
CA SER A 8 -8.27 -19.09 -14.60
C SER A 8 -8.15 -20.57 -15.02
N PRO A 9 -8.20 -20.91 -16.32
CA PRO A 9 -7.94 -22.26 -16.78
C PRO A 9 -6.61 -22.82 -16.26
N ILE A 10 -5.58 -21.96 -16.21
CA ILE A 10 -4.24 -22.29 -15.70
C ILE A 10 -4.27 -22.54 -14.18
N ASP A 11 -4.95 -21.68 -13.41
CA ASP A 11 -5.08 -21.89 -11.96
C ASP A 11 -5.87 -23.17 -11.65
N PHE A 12 -6.90 -23.47 -12.46
CA PHE A 12 -7.69 -24.70 -12.33
C PHE A 12 -6.87 -25.95 -12.65
N GLU A 13 -6.04 -25.90 -13.69
CA GLU A 13 -5.09 -26.97 -13.99
C GLU A 13 -4.18 -27.26 -12.79
N LEU A 14 -3.56 -26.22 -12.20
CA LEU A 14 -2.71 -26.36 -11.02
C LEU A 14 -3.47 -26.97 -9.83
N LEU A 15 -4.71 -26.54 -9.59
CA LEU A 15 -5.57 -27.11 -8.55
C LEU A 15 -5.81 -28.61 -8.78
N VAL A 16 -6.15 -29.00 -10.00
CA VAL A 16 -6.42 -30.40 -10.35
C VAL A 16 -5.18 -31.25 -10.15
N ARG A 17 -4.01 -30.77 -10.58
CA ARG A 17 -2.73 -31.45 -10.36
C ARG A 17 -2.50 -31.69 -8.87
N ASP A 18 -2.57 -30.65 -8.05
CA ASP A 18 -2.23 -30.75 -6.62
C ASP A 18 -3.20 -31.67 -5.88
N LEU A 19 -4.50 -31.62 -6.22
CA LEU A 19 -5.51 -32.53 -5.66
C LEU A 19 -5.27 -33.99 -6.07
N LEU A 20 -4.96 -34.26 -7.34
CA LEU A 20 -4.74 -35.63 -7.82
C LEU A 20 -3.43 -36.21 -7.31
N GLN A 21 -2.37 -35.40 -7.17
CA GLN A 21 -1.13 -35.83 -6.52
C GLN A 21 -1.38 -36.25 -5.07
N ALA A 22 -2.13 -35.43 -4.31
CA ALA A 22 -2.48 -35.73 -2.93
C ALA A 22 -3.40 -36.95 -2.81
N GLU A 23 -4.34 -37.10 -3.73
CA GLU A 23 -5.32 -38.20 -3.72
C GLU A 23 -4.73 -39.54 -4.15
N LEU A 24 -3.89 -39.54 -5.20
CA LEU A 24 -3.34 -40.76 -5.78
C LEU A 24 -1.96 -41.12 -5.21
N GLY A 25 -1.34 -40.23 -4.42
CA GLY A 25 0.00 -40.42 -3.88
C GLY A 25 1.08 -40.44 -4.98
N ILE A 26 0.86 -39.70 -6.07
CA ILE A 26 1.75 -39.65 -7.23
C ILE A 26 2.39 -38.26 -7.38
N THR A 27 3.54 -38.18 -8.04
CA THR A 27 4.14 -36.91 -8.48
C THR A 27 3.88 -36.74 -9.97
N MET A 28 3.20 -35.67 -10.36
CA MET A 28 2.85 -35.40 -11.75
C MET A 28 3.85 -34.43 -12.38
N GLU A 29 4.36 -34.77 -13.56
CA GLU A 29 5.16 -33.85 -14.35
C GLU A 29 4.24 -32.77 -14.95
N SER A 30 4.59 -31.51 -14.71
CA SER A 30 3.96 -30.37 -15.36
C SER A 30 4.83 -29.99 -16.54
N PHE A 31 4.32 -30.13 -17.76
CA PHE A 31 5.02 -29.63 -18.93
C PHE A 31 4.63 -28.17 -19.15
N GLY A 32 5.59 -27.35 -19.57
CA GLY A 32 5.28 -26.05 -20.14
C GLY A 32 4.32 -26.25 -21.32
N PRO A 33 3.45 -25.28 -21.65
CA PRO A 33 2.40 -25.43 -22.67
C PRO A 33 2.98 -25.59 -24.11
N GLY A 34 3.66 -26.67 -24.44
CA GLY A 34 4.40 -26.84 -25.70
C GLY A 34 3.61 -27.49 -26.85
N LYS A 35 4.34 -27.79 -27.93
CA LYS A 35 3.88 -28.45 -29.18
C LYS A 35 3.39 -29.90 -29.01
N ASP A 36 3.13 -30.33 -27.79
CA ASP A 36 2.83 -31.71 -27.40
C ASP A 36 1.36 -32.09 -27.61
N GLY A 37 0.70 -31.54 -28.64
CA GLY A 37 -0.65 -31.92 -29.02
C GLY A 37 -1.77 -31.43 -28.08
N GLY A 38 -1.48 -30.50 -27.17
CA GLY A 38 -2.45 -29.88 -26.26
C GLY A 38 -2.85 -30.81 -25.11
N ILE A 39 -1.86 -31.41 -24.47
CA ILE A 39 -2.00 -32.26 -23.28
C ILE A 39 -1.55 -31.42 -22.08
N ASP A 40 -2.46 -31.17 -21.14
CA ASP A 40 -2.18 -30.25 -20.02
C ASP A 40 -1.25 -30.91 -18.98
N PHE A 41 -1.46 -32.20 -18.69
CA PHE A 41 -0.60 -33.00 -17.81
C PHE A 41 -0.27 -34.38 -18.42
N ARG A 42 1.04 -34.67 -18.61
CA ARG A 42 1.55 -36.02 -18.91
C ARG A 42 2.14 -36.61 -17.63
N PHE A 43 1.76 -37.83 -17.27
CA PHE A 43 2.35 -38.53 -16.12
C PHE A 43 3.21 -39.72 -16.57
N ALA A 44 4.31 -39.95 -15.84
CA ALA A 44 5.05 -41.20 -15.80
C ALA A 44 5.46 -41.54 -14.36
N MET A 45 5.14 -42.77 -13.92
CA MET A 45 5.96 -43.53 -12.96
C MET A 45 6.08 -44.94 -13.50
N ALA A 46 7.16 -45.62 -13.07
CA ALA A 46 7.84 -46.80 -13.61
C ALA A 46 7.06 -47.92 -14.34
N ASP A 47 5.72 -47.95 -14.34
CA ASP A 47 4.90 -48.97 -15.01
C ASP A 47 3.54 -48.51 -15.63
N GLN A 48 3.08 -47.24 -15.52
CA GLN A 48 1.75 -46.85 -16.07
C GLN A 48 1.67 -45.43 -16.67
N ASP A 49 1.54 -45.35 -18.01
CA ASP A 49 1.33 -44.12 -18.80
C ASP A 49 -0.08 -43.54 -18.57
N VAL A 50 -0.26 -42.69 -17.54
CA VAL A 50 -1.55 -42.05 -17.24
C VAL A 50 -1.58 -40.65 -17.85
N VAL A 51 -2.71 -40.26 -18.47
CA VAL A 51 -2.90 -38.90 -18.99
C VAL A 51 -4.06 -38.23 -18.27
N VAL A 52 -3.86 -36.98 -17.83
CA VAL A 52 -4.89 -36.18 -17.17
C VAL A 52 -5.16 -34.93 -17.99
N GLN A 53 -6.43 -34.69 -18.29
CA GLN A 53 -6.88 -33.49 -18.97
C GLN A 53 -7.84 -32.71 -18.10
N ALA A 54 -7.50 -31.46 -17.80
CA ALA A 54 -8.34 -30.56 -17.02
C ALA A 54 -9.07 -29.59 -17.95
N LYS A 55 -10.40 -29.55 -17.89
CA LYS A 55 -11.22 -28.66 -18.71
C LYS A 55 -12.02 -27.70 -17.83
N HIS A 56 -11.56 -26.46 -17.80
CA HIS A 56 -12.21 -25.38 -17.06
C HIS A 56 -13.34 -24.74 -17.89
N TYR A 57 -14.58 -25.19 -17.70
CA TYR A 57 -15.77 -24.69 -18.41
C TYR A 57 -16.75 -23.98 -17.47
N VAL A 58 -16.23 -23.15 -16.58
CA VAL A 58 -17.10 -22.43 -15.64
C VAL A 58 -17.93 -21.40 -16.42
N GLY A 59 -19.26 -21.57 -16.42
CA GLY A 59 -20.20 -20.80 -17.26
C GLY A 59 -20.59 -21.47 -18.58
N GLY A 60 -19.85 -22.50 -19.03
CA GLY A 60 -20.17 -23.29 -20.20
C GLY A 60 -21.24 -24.35 -19.93
N GLY A 61 -22.12 -24.60 -20.89
CA GLY A 61 -23.10 -25.69 -20.79
C GLY A 61 -22.49 -27.07 -21.06
N PRO A 62 -23.17 -28.17 -20.68
CA PRO A 62 -22.76 -29.56 -20.96
C PRO A 62 -22.39 -29.85 -22.42
N ARG A 63 -22.94 -29.07 -23.36
CA ARG A 63 -22.67 -29.19 -24.80
C ARG A 63 -21.23 -28.82 -25.17
N SER A 64 -20.66 -27.80 -24.53
CA SER A 64 -19.29 -27.35 -24.81
C SER A 64 -18.27 -28.40 -24.36
N LEU A 65 -18.49 -28.97 -23.16
CA LEU A 65 -17.68 -30.07 -22.64
C LEU A 65 -17.72 -31.31 -23.54
N LEU A 66 -18.90 -31.68 -24.06
CA LEU A 66 -19.03 -32.81 -24.99
C LEU A 66 -18.28 -32.60 -26.31
N ARG A 67 -18.34 -31.39 -26.89
CA ARG A 67 -17.56 -31.06 -28.10
C ARG A 67 -16.06 -31.11 -27.83
N ALA A 68 -15.63 -30.63 -26.67
CA ALA A 68 -14.23 -30.68 -26.27
C ALA A 68 -13.77 -32.14 -26.12
N ALA A 69 -14.55 -32.97 -25.44
CA ALA A 69 -14.28 -34.40 -25.29
C ALA A 69 -14.15 -35.12 -26.64
N MET A 70 -15.04 -34.84 -27.61
CA MET A 70 -14.96 -35.42 -28.96
C MET A 70 -13.67 -35.00 -29.70
N LYS A 71 -13.21 -33.76 -29.54
CA LYS A 71 -11.95 -33.30 -30.13
C LYS A 71 -10.76 -34.00 -29.47
N GLU A 72 -10.80 -34.19 -28.15
CA GLU A 72 -9.75 -34.87 -27.39
C GLU A 72 -9.60 -36.35 -27.78
N ASP A 73 -10.68 -37.09 -28.06
CA ASP A 73 -10.60 -38.53 -28.42
C ASP A 73 -9.60 -38.81 -29.57
N SER A 74 -9.58 -37.92 -30.56
CA SER A 74 -8.67 -38.02 -31.71
C SER A 74 -7.18 -37.83 -31.35
N LYS A 75 -6.89 -37.06 -30.29
CA LYS A 75 -5.54 -36.87 -29.76
C LYS A 75 -5.14 -38.04 -28.88
N VAL A 76 -6.05 -38.51 -28.02
CA VAL A 76 -5.80 -39.65 -27.12
C VAL A 76 -5.49 -40.92 -27.90
N MET A 77 -6.20 -41.15 -29.02
CA MET A 77 -5.91 -42.27 -29.92
C MET A 77 -4.44 -42.30 -30.40
N LYS A 78 -3.80 -41.12 -30.58
CA LYS A 78 -2.39 -41.03 -30.97
C LYS A 78 -1.43 -41.26 -29.81
N LEU A 79 -1.86 -40.93 -28.59
CA LEU A 79 -1.06 -41.03 -27.36
C LEU A 79 -1.09 -42.43 -26.77
N ALA A 80 -2.20 -43.16 -26.94
CA ALA A 80 -2.43 -44.51 -26.46
C ALA A 80 -2.04 -44.73 -24.96
N PRO A 81 -2.57 -43.92 -24.02
CA PRO A 81 -2.24 -44.05 -22.60
C PRO A 81 -2.82 -45.32 -22.00
N SER A 82 -2.27 -45.77 -20.88
CA SER A 82 -2.81 -46.90 -20.10
C SER A 82 -4.10 -46.57 -19.34
N ARG A 83 -4.27 -45.29 -18.96
CA ARG A 83 -5.45 -44.75 -18.28
C ARG A 83 -5.60 -43.27 -18.61
N TYR A 84 -6.84 -42.81 -18.80
CA TYR A 84 -7.14 -41.41 -19.09
C TYR A 84 -8.13 -40.83 -18.09
N ILE A 85 -7.76 -39.73 -17.44
CA ILE A 85 -8.58 -39.01 -16.46
C ILE A 85 -9.02 -37.67 -17.05
N LEU A 86 -10.34 -37.46 -17.14
CA LEU A 86 -10.92 -36.19 -17.54
C LEU A 86 -11.47 -35.47 -16.31
N VAL A 87 -10.95 -34.28 -16.04
CA VAL A 87 -11.37 -33.45 -14.92
C VAL A 87 -12.05 -32.20 -15.45
N THR A 88 -13.17 -31.80 -14.85
CA THR A 88 -13.86 -30.57 -15.25
C THR A 88 -14.42 -29.81 -14.06
N SER A 89 -14.47 -28.48 -14.20
CA SER A 89 -15.07 -27.58 -13.22
C SER A 89 -16.61 -27.61 -13.22
N LEU A 90 -17.23 -28.33 -14.17
CA LEU A 90 -18.68 -28.48 -14.26
C LEU A 90 -19.24 -29.54 -13.30
N SER A 91 -20.48 -29.32 -12.88
CA SER A 91 -21.27 -30.34 -12.18
C SER A 91 -21.62 -31.48 -13.13
N LEU A 92 -21.41 -32.72 -12.70
CA LEU A 92 -21.61 -33.90 -13.54
C LEU A 92 -22.72 -34.80 -12.98
N THR A 93 -23.78 -34.97 -13.78
CA THR A 93 -24.78 -36.02 -13.51
C THR A 93 -24.27 -37.37 -14.02
N PRO A 94 -24.79 -38.51 -13.49
CA PRO A 94 -24.44 -39.84 -14.00
C PRO A 94 -24.72 -39.99 -15.51
N GLU A 95 -25.79 -39.37 -16.00
CA GLU A 95 -26.13 -39.31 -17.43
C GLU A 95 -25.07 -38.58 -18.25
N LEU A 96 -24.58 -37.43 -17.76
CA LEU A 96 -23.57 -36.64 -18.44
C LEU A 96 -22.21 -37.36 -18.44
N LYS A 97 -21.82 -38.00 -17.34
CA LYS A 97 -20.60 -38.86 -17.31
C LYS A 97 -20.68 -39.94 -18.39
N ARG A 98 -21.84 -40.60 -18.55
CA ARG A 98 -22.02 -41.63 -19.59
C ARG A 98 -21.90 -41.05 -21.00
N LYS A 99 -22.47 -39.88 -21.25
CA LYS A 99 -22.37 -39.19 -22.56
C LYS A 99 -20.94 -38.77 -22.90
N ILE A 100 -20.16 -38.35 -21.91
CA ILE A 100 -18.74 -38.02 -22.07
C ILE A 100 -17.95 -39.26 -22.48
N ILE A 101 -18.16 -40.39 -21.80
CA ILE A 101 -17.49 -41.66 -22.14
C ILE A 101 -17.88 -42.10 -23.55
N GLN A 102 -19.16 -42.02 -23.91
CA GLN A 102 -19.63 -42.34 -25.26
C GLN A 102 -19.04 -41.41 -26.34
N ALA A 103 -18.72 -40.17 -25.99
CA ALA A 103 -18.09 -39.20 -26.87
C ALA A 103 -16.59 -39.44 -27.06
N MET A 104 -15.96 -40.31 -26.25
CA MET A 104 -14.54 -40.66 -26.31
C MET A 104 -14.34 -42.18 -26.42
N PRO A 105 -14.83 -42.83 -27.49
CA PRO A 105 -14.83 -44.30 -27.61
C PRO A 105 -13.43 -44.90 -27.74
N SER A 106 -12.42 -44.11 -28.13
CA SER A 106 -11.05 -44.56 -28.37
C SER A 106 -10.16 -44.42 -27.13
N THR A 107 -10.73 -43.91 -26.04
CA THR A 107 -10.01 -43.46 -24.84
C THR A 107 -10.24 -44.44 -23.68
N PRO A 108 -9.19 -44.88 -22.96
CA PRO A 108 -9.33 -45.76 -21.80
C PRO A 108 -9.78 -44.98 -20.56
N VAL A 109 -11.05 -44.56 -20.56
CA VAL A 109 -11.70 -43.78 -19.49
C VAL A 109 -12.84 -44.59 -18.88
N SER A 110 -12.87 -44.69 -17.56
CA SER A 110 -14.00 -45.23 -16.80
C SER A 110 -14.85 -44.13 -16.18
N ALA A 111 -16.02 -44.47 -15.63
CA ALA A 111 -16.87 -43.49 -14.94
C ALA A 111 -16.19 -42.84 -13.71
N GLY A 112 -15.25 -43.55 -13.07
CA GLY A 112 -14.45 -43.02 -11.95
C GLY A 112 -13.33 -42.07 -12.40
N ASP A 113 -12.94 -42.13 -13.68
CA ASP A 113 -11.91 -41.27 -14.27
C ASP A 113 -12.49 -39.96 -14.82
N VAL A 114 -13.81 -39.80 -14.78
CA VAL A 114 -14.48 -38.54 -15.11
C VAL A 114 -14.84 -37.81 -13.82
N ILE A 115 -14.03 -36.80 -13.48
CA ILE A 115 -14.06 -36.08 -12.21
C ILE A 115 -14.75 -34.72 -12.42
N GLY A 116 -15.86 -34.50 -11.72
CA GLY A 116 -16.64 -33.26 -11.78
C GLY A 116 -16.44 -32.35 -10.58
N ARG A 117 -17.19 -31.24 -10.55
CA ARG A 117 -17.14 -30.25 -9.46
C ARG A 117 -17.36 -30.85 -8.07
N GLU A 118 -18.32 -31.77 -7.95
CA GLU A 118 -18.66 -32.42 -6.68
C GLU A 118 -17.51 -33.32 -6.20
N ASP A 119 -16.87 -34.04 -7.13
CA ASP A 119 -15.73 -34.90 -6.84
C ASP A 119 -14.52 -34.07 -6.36
N LEU A 120 -14.22 -32.96 -7.06
CA LEU A 120 -13.16 -32.02 -6.66
C LEU A 120 -13.42 -31.40 -5.28
N ASN A 121 -14.67 -31.05 -4.96
CA ASN A 121 -15.03 -30.54 -3.64
C ASN A 121 -14.85 -31.59 -2.53
N ASN A 122 -15.13 -32.87 -2.84
CA ASN A 122 -14.84 -33.96 -1.91
C ASN A 122 -13.33 -34.12 -1.69
N PHE A 123 -12.51 -33.93 -2.73
CA PHE A 123 -11.05 -33.96 -2.59
C PHE A 123 -10.54 -32.80 -1.74
N LEU A 124 -11.05 -31.58 -1.95
CA LEU A 124 -10.71 -30.41 -1.12
C LEU A 124 -11.05 -30.62 0.36
N GLY A 125 -12.16 -31.29 0.66
CA GLY A 125 -12.52 -31.65 2.05
C GLY A 125 -11.57 -32.64 2.70
N ARG A 126 -10.97 -33.55 1.90
CA ARG A 126 -9.98 -34.54 2.38
C ARG A 126 -8.55 -34.00 2.41
N HIS A 127 -8.26 -33.00 1.59
CA HIS A 127 -6.92 -32.39 1.45
C HIS A 127 -6.92 -30.88 1.77
N PRO A 128 -7.15 -30.46 3.04
CA PRO A 128 -7.20 -29.04 3.40
C PRO A 128 -5.91 -28.26 3.12
N HIS A 129 -4.76 -28.94 3.07
CA HIS A 129 -3.48 -28.30 2.75
C HIS A 129 -3.44 -27.79 1.29
N VAL A 130 -4.05 -28.52 0.34
CA VAL A 130 -4.18 -28.08 -1.05
C VAL A 130 -5.09 -26.85 -1.12
N LEU A 131 -6.20 -26.85 -0.39
CA LEU A 131 -7.09 -25.68 -0.31
C LEU A 131 -6.36 -24.42 0.17
N ARG A 132 -5.42 -24.55 1.13
CA ARG A 132 -4.62 -23.42 1.63
C ARG A 132 -3.64 -22.88 0.59
N GLN A 133 -3.09 -23.74 -0.27
CA GLN A 133 -2.21 -23.34 -1.37
C GLN A 133 -2.96 -22.62 -2.49
N HIS A 134 -4.26 -22.90 -2.65
CA HIS A 134 -5.13 -22.34 -3.68
C HIS A 134 -6.03 -21.22 -3.15
N PHE A 135 -5.41 -20.16 -2.60
CA PHE A 135 -6.09 -19.05 -1.89
C PHE A 135 -7.18 -18.32 -2.70
N LYS A 136 -7.15 -18.37 -4.03
CA LYS A 136 -8.20 -17.80 -4.90
C LYS A 136 -9.57 -18.46 -4.71
N LEU A 137 -9.60 -19.70 -4.22
CA LEU A 137 -10.84 -20.43 -3.94
C LEU A 137 -11.60 -19.85 -2.74
N TRP A 138 -10.91 -19.17 -1.83
CA TRP A 138 -11.49 -18.66 -0.60
C TRP A 138 -12.60 -17.64 -0.85
N LEU A 139 -12.51 -16.89 -1.96
CA LEU A 139 -13.56 -15.98 -2.44
C LEU A 139 -14.90 -16.64 -2.73
N THR A 140 -14.93 -17.96 -2.90
CA THR A 140 -16.15 -18.69 -3.23
C THR A 140 -16.73 -19.45 -2.04
N SER A 141 -16.06 -19.37 -0.89
CA SER A 141 -16.47 -20.04 0.33
C SER A 141 -17.15 -19.07 1.26
N THR A 142 -18.45 -19.25 1.49
CA THR A 142 -19.21 -18.45 2.46
C THR A 142 -18.61 -18.52 3.85
N VAL A 143 -18.15 -19.70 4.28
CA VAL A 143 -17.55 -19.91 5.61
C VAL A 143 -16.23 -19.15 5.75
N VAL A 144 -15.40 -19.15 4.70
CA VAL A 144 -14.13 -18.40 4.73
C VAL A 144 -14.40 -16.90 4.62
N LEU A 145 -15.32 -16.47 3.74
CA LEU A 145 -15.73 -15.08 3.61
C LEU A 145 -16.34 -14.52 4.90
N GLU A 146 -17.19 -15.26 5.60
CA GLU A 146 -17.75 -14.85 6.90
C GLU A 146 -16.64 -14.65 7.93
N ARG A 147 -15.67 -15.58 7.99
CA ARG A 147 -14.50 -15.43 8.87
C ARG A 147 -13.69 -14.18 8.54
N ILE A 148 -13.46 -13.91 7.25
CA ILE A 148 -12.72 -12.73 6.77
C ILE A 148 -13.50 -11.44 7.05
N LEU A 149 -14.82 -11.44 6.86
CA LEU A 149 -15.68 -10.30 7.18
C LEU A 149 -15.71 -10.01 8.68
N HIS A 150 -15.72 -11.04 9.53
CA HIS A 150 -15.66 -10.88 10.98
C HIS A 150 -14.28 -10.45 11.50
N SER A 151 -13.20 -10.65 10.72
CA SER A 151 -11.86 -10.19 11.09
C SER A 151 -11.57 -8.75 10.66
N ALA A 152 -12.41 -8.15 9.81
CA ALA A 152 -12.39 -6.73 9.51
C ALA A 152 -13.07 -5.92 10.63
N VAL A 153 -12.37 -4.94 11.20
CA VAL A 153 -12.81 -4.23 12.41
C VAL A 153 -13.23 -2.77 12.14
N TYR A 154 -12.89 -2.21 10.98
CA TYR A 154 -13.13 -0.80 10.65
C TYR A 154 -13.76 -0.64 9.26
N ASN A 155 -14.58 0.41 9.08
CA ASN A 155 -15.22 0.74 7.79
C ASN A 155 -14.22 0.84 6.62
N ARG A 156 -12.98 1.30 6.89
CA ARG A 156 -11.90 1.36 5.90
C ARG A 156 -11.42 -0.02 5.46
N THR A 157 -11.45 -1.00 6.37
CA THR A 157 -11.11 -2.39 6.08
C THR A 157 -12.15 -3.02 5.13
N ASP A 158 -13.43 -2.62 5.19
CA ASP A 158 -14.46 -3.09 4.27
C ASP A 158 -14.23 -2.61 2.83
N ALA A 159 -13.92 -1.32 2.65
CA ALA A 159 -13.58 -0.78 1.33
C ALA A 159 -12.33 -1.47 0.74
N GLU A 160 -11.33 -1.75 1.58
CA GLU A 160 -10.13 -2.46 1.16
C GLU A 160 -10.41 -3.94 0.83
N LEU A 161 -11.32 -4.60 1.56
CA LEU A 161 -11.76 -5.96 1.26
C LEU A 161 -12.39 -6.07 -0.13
N ASP A 162 -13.21 -5.09 -0.53
CA ASP A 162 -13.81 -5.10 -1.87
C ASP A 162 -12.77 -4.98 -2.98
N ARG A 163 -11.70 -4.20 -2.76
CA ARG A 163 -10.56 -4.15 -3.68
C ARG A 163 -9.79 -5.45 -3.73
N ILE A 164 -9.54 -6.08 -2.58
CA ILE A 164 -8.90 -7.40 -2.52
C ILE A 164 -9.71 -8.42 -3.33
N ARG A 165 -11.05 -8.42 -3.20
CA ARG A 165 -11.93 -9.32 -3.96
C ARG A 165 -11.81 -9.16 -5.47
N GLN A 166 -11.66 -7.93 -5.97
CA GLN A 166 -11.47 -7.67 -7.40
C GLN A 166 -10.07 -8.05 -7.89
N LEU A 167 -9.07 -7.94 -7.01
CA LEU A 167 -7.66 -8.17 -7.33
C LEU A 167 -7.26 -9.65 -7.33
N VAL A 168 -7.79 -10.45 -6.40
CA VAL A 168 -7.41 -11.86 -6.18
C VAL A 168 -7.50 -12.74 -7.45
N PRO A 169 -8.55 -12.65 -8.30
CA PRO A 169 -8.61 -13.44 -9.54
C PRO A 169 -7.45 -13.12 -10.50
N LYS A 170 -7.13 -11.82 -10.64
CA LYS A 170 -6.11 -11.30 -11.56
C LYS A 170 -4.69 -11.55 -11.06
N PHE A 171 -4.51 -11.66 -9.73
CA PHE A 171 -3.20 -11.83 -9.12
C PHE A 171 -2.47 -13.10 -9.61
N VAL A 172 -1.17 -12.96 -9.86
CA VAL A 172 -0.27 -14.05 -10.26
C VAL A 172 0.65 -14.36 -9.08
N HIS A 173 0.51 -15.58 -8.55
CA HIS A 173 1.39 -16.04 -7.48
C HIS A 173 2.85 -16.11 -7.96
N ASN A 174 3.76 -15.57 -7.17
CA ASN A 174 5.20 -15.53 -7.45
C ASN A 174 5.99 -15.75 -6.13
N ALA A 175 7.30 -15.90 -6.24
CA ALA A 175 8.18 -16.17 -5.08
C ALA A 175 8.08 -15.09 -3.99
N SER A 176 7.74 -13.86 -4.39
CA SER A 176 7.64 -12.70 -3.52
C SER A 176 6.62 -12.86 -2.39
N VAL A 177 5.56 -13.67 -2.59
CA VAL A 177 4.56 -13.95 -1.54
C VAL A 177 5.17 -14.81 -0.43
N ALA A 178 5.84 -15.90 -0.79
CA ALA A 178 6.45 -16.81 0.19
C ALA A 178 7.57 -16.13 0.96
N GLU A 179 8.43 -15.38 0.27
CA GLU A 179 9.50 -14.60 0.89
C GLU A 179 8.95 -13.55 1.88
N ALA A 180 7.87 -12.86 1.51
CA ALA A 180 7.21 -11.89 2.38
C ALA A 180 6.60 -12.51 3.64
N GLU A 181 5.96 -13.68 3.52
CA GLU A 181 5.43 -14.44 4.68
C GLU A 181 6.55 -14.86 5.63
N THR A 182 7.68 -15.38 5.12
CA THR A 182 8.83 -15.76 5.96
C THR A 182 9.37 -14.56 6.76
N ILE A 183 9.50 -13.39 6.13
CA ILE A 183 9.97 -12.19 6.83
C ILE A 183 8.96 -11.74 7.89
N LEU A 184 7.66 -11.78 7.59
CA LEU A 184 6.62 -11.44 8.56
C LEU A 184 6.60 -12.41 9.75
N GLU A 185 6.84 -13.70 9.52
CA GLU A 185 6.97 -14.71 10.56
C GLU A 185 8.20 -14.47 11.45
N ASP A 186 9.35 -14.17 10.86
CA ASP A 186 10.62 -14.02 11.57
C ASP A 186 10.77 -12.66 12.29
N ARG A 187 10.23 -11.59 11.71
CA ARG A 187 10.48 -10.21 12.13
C ARG A 187 9.27 -9.48 12.67
N GLY A 188 8.06 -9.95 12.36
CA GLY A 188 6.81 -9.23 12.67
C GLY A 188 6.58 -7.97 11.81
N ALA A 189 7.54 -7.56 10.97
CA ALA A 189 7.45 -6.35 10.15
C ALA A 189 8.03 -6.56 8.75
N LEU A 190 7.37 -5.99 7.74
CA LEU A 190 7.76 -6.07 6.33
C LEU A 190 7.63 -4.69 5.67
N ILE A 191 8.75 -4.16 5.17
CA ILE A 191 8.75 -2.99 4.28
C ILE A 191 8.85 -3.49 2.84
N ILE A 192 7.90 -3.15 1.97
CA ILE A 192 7.87 -3.49 0.54
C ILE A 192 8.25 -2.24 -0.27
N ALA A 193 9.47 -2.22 -0.82
CA ALA A 193 10.00 -1.09 -1.59
C ALA A 193 10.31 -1.46 -3.05
N GLY A 194 9.99 -0.56 -3.99
CA GLY A 194 10.15 -0.82 -5.44
C GLY A 194 9.64 0.30 -6.34
N GLU A 195 9.84 0.15 -7.66
CA GLU A 195 9.44 1.14 -8.67
C GLU A 195 7.93 1.40 -8.70
N PRO A 196 7.45 2.58 -9.16
CA PRO A 196 6.03 2.85 -9.33
C PRO A 196 5.34 1.82 -10.25
N GLY A 197 4.13 1.39 -9.88
CA GLY A 197 3.33 0.46 -10.70
C GLY A 197 3.79 -1.00 -10.72
N VAL A 198 4.80 -1.35 -9.91
CA VAL A 198 5.36 -2.70 -9.84
C VAL A 198 4.55 -3.67 -8.93
N GLY A 199 3.40 -3.25 -8.38
CA GLY A 199 2.53 -4.15 -7.60
C GLY A 199 2.86 -4.30 -6.11
N LYS A 200 3.49 -3.29 -5.47
CA LYS A 200 3.76 -3.31 -4.01
C LYS A 200 2.48 -3.38 -3.17
N THR A 201 1.57 -2.43 -3.41
CA THR A 201 0.24 -2.40 -2.77
C THR A 201 -0.55 -3.66 -3.07
N THR A 202 -0.44 -4.18 -4.30
CA THR A 202 -1.02 -5.46 -4.71
C THR A 202 -0.51 -6.63 -3.85
N LEU A 203 0.80 -6.72 -3.62
CA LEU A 203 1.37 -7.73 -2.74
C LEU A 203 0.93 -7.54 -1.28
N GLY A 204 0.95 -6.30 -0.77
CA GLY A 204 0.46 -5.99 0.58
C GLY A 204 -0.97 -6.46 0.78
N ARG A 205 -1.87 -6.13 -0.14
CA ARG A 205 -3.27 -6.60 -0.19
C ARG A 205 -3.40 -8.13 -0.20
N MET A 206 -2.54 -8.81 -0.95
CA MET A 206 -2.53 -10.26 -0.97
C MET A 206 -2.09 -10.86 0.38
N LEU A 207 -1.11 -10.27 1.05
CA LEU A 207 -0.72 -10.68 2.39
C LEU A 207 -1.85 -10.45 3.40
N LEU A 208 -2.57 -9.32 3.30
CA LEU A 208 -3.78 -9.10 4.11
C LEU A 208 -4.79 -10.24 3.92
N TRP A 209 -5.07 -10.60 2.66
CA TRP A 209 -5.98 -11.70 2.33
C TRP A 209 -5.55 -13.04 2.95
N LEU A 210 -4.25 -13.37 2.85
CA LEU A 210 -3.68 -14.59 3.42
C LEU A 210 -3.84 -14.65 4.94
N HIS A 211 -3.61 -13.52 5.62
CA HIS A 211 -3.69 -13.44 7.07
C HIS A 211 -5.15 -13.41 7.59
N MET A 212 -6.08 -12.82 6.84
CA MET A 212 -7.50 -12.83 7.20
C MET A 212 -8.04 -14.27 7.36
N GLU A 213 -7.63 -15.19 6.49
CA GLU A 213 -8.01 -16.60 6.59
C GLU A 213 -7.47 -17.27 7.85
N GLN A 214 -6.28 -16.86 8.28
CA GLN A 214 -5.58 -17.32 9.47
C GLN A 214 -6.08 -16.66 10.78
N ASN A 215 -7.24 -15.99 10.75
CA ASN A 215 -7.87 -15.29 11.87
C ASN A 215 -7.12 -14.06 12.39
N TRP A 216 -6.30 -13.42 11.56
CA TRP A 216 -5.75 -12.10 11.90
C TRP A 216 -6.80 -11.02 11.72
N LYS A 217 -6.91 -10.12 12.69
CA LYS A 217 -7.68 -8.87 12.56
C LYS A 217 -6.84 -7.85 11.81
N VAL A 218 -7.42 -7.21 10.81
CA VAL A 218 -6.66 -6.39 9.85
C VAL A 218 -7.03 -4.93 9.93
N PHE A 219 -6.02 -4.08 9.96
CA PHE A 219 -6.14 -2.64 10.11
C PHE A 219 -5.40 -1.94 8.97
N VAL A 220 -6.13 -1.20 8.14
CA VAL A 220 -5.55 -0.31 7.12
C VAL A 220 -5.50 1.09 7.71
N VAL A 221 -4.31 1.68 7.75
CA VAL A 221 -4.05 2.94 8.44
C VAL A 221 -3.42 3.97 7.51
N ASP A 222 -3.64 5.26 7.79
CA ASP A 222 -3.11 6.38 6.99
C ASP A 222 -1.72 6.84 7.47
N ASP A 223 -1.38 6.60 8.73
CA ASP A 223 -0.10 7.00 9.32
C ASP A 223 0.36 6.08 10.47
N LEU A 224 1.59 6.31 10.94
CA LEU A 224 2.20 5.56 12.04
C LEU A 224 1.51 5.80 13.39
N GLN A 225 0.82 6.93 13.59
CA GLN A 225 0.12 7.20 14.85
C GLN A 225 -1.09 6.29 14.98
N GLU A 226 -1.88 6.17 13.91
CA GLU A 226 -3.00 5.26 13.83
C GLU A 226 -2.51 3.80 13.96
N ALA A 227 -1.41 3.44 13.30
CA ALA A 227 -0.77 2.12 13.43
C ALA A 227 -0.47 1.76 14.90
N MET A 228 0.15 2.69 15.63
CA MET A 228 0.45 2.48 17.05
C MET A 228 -0.83 2.42 17.91
N ALA A 229 -1.84 3.23 17.61
CA ALA A 229 -3.10 3.24 18.36
C ALA A 229 -3.86 1.90 18.26
N VAL A 230 -3.82 1.23 17.10
CA VAL A 230 -4.49 -0.06 16.88
C VAL A 230 -3.67 -1.27 17.35
N SER A 231 -2.43 -1.06 17.78
CA SER A 231 -1.52 -2.12 18.24
C SER A 231 -1.72 -2.48 19.73
N THR A 232 -2.91 -2.95 20.13
CA THR A 232 -3.15 -3.38 21.52
C THR A 232 -2.89 -4.88 21.72
N ALA A 233 -2.50 -5.28 22.93
CA ALA A 233 -2.21 -6.67 23.28
C ALA A 233 -3.49 -7.55 23.32
N GLY A 234 -3.32 -8.86 23.15
CA GLY A 234 -4.34 -9.88 23.44
C GLY A 234 -5.04 -10.50 22.22
N GLU A 235 -4.76 -10.07 20.99
CA GLU A 235 -5.34 -10.65 19.77
C GLU A 235 -4.34 -10.56 18.59
N LYS A 236 -4.47 -11.47 17.63
CA LYS A 236 -3.70 -11.45 16.38
C LYS A 236 -4.11 -10.28 15.49
N ARG A 237 -3.18 -9.35 15.22
CA ARG A 237 -3.42 -8.12 14.46
C ARG A 237 -2.38 -7.90 13.38
N LEU A 238 -2.86 -7.63 12.17
CA LEU A 238 -2.03 -7.26 11.03
C LEU A 238 -2.36 -5.82 10.63
N ILE A 239 -1.36 -4.96 10.61
CA ILE A 239 -1.50 -3.54 10.28
C ILE A 239 -0.89 -3.31 8.90
N PHE A 240 -1.56 -2.52 8.06
CA PHE A 240 -1.10 -2.17 6.71
C PHE A 240 -1.08 -0.66 6.53
N LEU A 241 0.09 -0.13 6.16
CA LEU A 241 0.31 1.29 5.86
C LEU A 241 0.91 1.44 4.46
N ASP A 242 0.10 1.92 3.52
CA ASP A 242 0.47 2.07 2.10
C ASP A 242 1.16 3.43 1.84
N ASP A 243 2.24 3.43 1.06
CA ASP A 243 3.04 4.61 0.71
C ASP A 243 3.45 5.47 1.92
N PHE A 244 4.00 4.85 2.97
CA PHE A 244 4.27 5.50 4.28
C PHE A 244 5.27 6.67 4.24
N LEU A 245 6.10 6.76 3.19
CA LEU A 245 7.03 7.88 2.96
C LEU A 245 6.46 8.94 1.99
N GLY A 246 5.16 8.84 1.71
CA GLY A 246 4.46 9.70 0.79
C GLY A 246 4.37 9.10 -0.62
N GLN A 247 3.39 9.59 -1.37
CA GLN A 247 3.10 9.04 -2.70
C GLN A 247 3.95 9.68 -3.81
N ILE A 248 4.46 10.89 -3.63
CA ILE A 248 5.19 11.63 -4.68
C ILE A 248 6.58 12.04 -4.19
N SER A 249 6.67 12.52 -2.96
CA SER A 249 7.92 13.04 -2.39
C SER A 249 7.98 12.89 -0.89
N LEU A 250 9.20 12.71 -0.39
CA LEU A 250 9.51 12.68 1.03
C LEU A 250 9.55 14.10 1.60
N THR A 251 8.79 14.34 2.67
CA THR A 251 8.77 15.62 3.38
C THR A 251 9.57 15.55 4.67
N ASN A 252 10.17 16.66 5.10
CA ASN A 252 10.97 16.68 6.35
C ASN A 252 10.08 16.41 7.57
N GLU A 253 8.81 16.81 7.51
CA GLU A 253 7.81 16.48 8.53
C GLU A 253 7.59 14.98 8.65
N LEU A 254 7.28 14.35 7.51
CA LEU A 254 7.00 12.94 7.45
C LEU A 254 8.24 12.15 7.85
N LEU A 255 9.41 12.56 7.35
CA LEU A 255 10.70 12.00 7.74
C LEU A 255 10.91 12.09 9.25
N GLY A 256 10.71 13.26 9.87
CA GLY A 256 10.87 13.42 11.32
C GLY A 256 9.94 12.51 12.13
N LYS A 257 8.66 12.42 11.75
CA LYS A 257 7.69 11.53 12.41
C LYS A 257 8.06 10.05 12.26
N VAL A 258 8.47 9.65 11.06
CA VAL A 258 8.87 8.27 10.75
C VAL A 258 10.17 7.91 11.47
N ASP A 259 11.16 8.81 11.45
CA ASP A 259 12.46 8.67 12.12
C ASP A 259 12.33 8.42 13.62
N GLN A 260 11.33 9.03 14.25
CA GLN A 260 11.07 8.89 15.69
C GLN A 260 10.25 7.64 16.02
N ARG A 261 9.19 7.36 15.26
CA ARG A 261 8.19 6.34 15.64
C ARG A 261 8.45 4.98 15.05
N LEU A 262 8.97 4.90 13.82
CA LEU A 262 9.13 3.62 13.12
C LEU A 262 10.12 2.69 13.84
N PRO A 263 11.33 3.13 14.26
CA PRO A 263 12.26 2.24 14.96
C PRO A 263 11.67 1.65 16.25
N VAL A 264 11.02 2.49 17.08
CA VAL A 264 10.36 2.07 18.32
C VAL A 264 9.26 1.05 18.05
N PHE A 265 8.48 1.28 16.99
CA PHE A 265 7.39 0.37 16.64
C PHE A 265 7.90 -0.97 16.11
N LEU A 266 8.99 -0.98 15.32
CA LEU A 266 9.64 -2.20 14.85
C LEU A 266 10.19 -3.06 16.01
N ASP A 267 10.78 -2.43 17.02
CA ASP A 267 11.27 -3.15 18.21
C ASP A 267 10.11 -3.82 18.97
N ARG A 268 8.97 -3.14 19.09
CA ARG A 268 7.75 -3.70 19.69
C ARG A 268 7.18 -4.89 18.91
N LEU A 269 7.25 -4.84 17.58
CA LEU A 269 6.75 -5.90 16.69
C LEU A 269 7.60 -7.17 16.80
N ARG A 270 8.92 -7.03 16.93
CA ARG A 270 9.85 -8.16 17.03
C ARG A 270 9.55 -9.08 18.23
N ASN A 271 9.07 -8.50 19.32
CA ASN A 271 8.81 -9.22 20.56
C ASN A 271 7.33 -9.65 20.70
N ASN A 272 6.49 -9.45 19.67
CA ASN A 272 5.07 -9.77 19.73
C ASN A 272 4.61 -10.57 18.51
N LYS A 273 4.51 -11.90 18.69
CA LYS A 273 4.08 -12.84 17.62
C LYS A 273 2.62 -12.68 17.19
N ASP A 274 1.80 -11.95 17.96
CA ASP A 274 0.42 -11.65 17.63
C ASP A 274 0.28 -10.29 16.91
N LEU A 275 1.38 -9.58 16.64
CA LEU A 275 1.36 -8.31 15.92
C LEU A 275 2.24 -8.38 14.67
N ARG A 276 1.65 -8.06 13.52
CA ARG A 276 2.35 -7.97 12.24
C ARG A 276 2.13 -6.60 11.60
N PHE A 277 3.14 -6.10 10.89
CA PHE A 277 3.09 -4.79 10.22
C PHE A 277 3.63 -4.84 8.79
N ILE A 278 2.84 -4.39 7.83
CA ILE A 278 3.22 -4.28 6.42
C ILE A 278 3.21 -2.81 6.01
N LEU A 279 4.31 -2.39 5.41
CA LEU A 279 4.54 -1.03 4.92
C LEU A 279 4.85 -1.10 3.42
N THR A 280 4.37 -0.14 2.62
CA THR A 280 4.81 -0.02 1.22
C THR A 280 5.42 1.36 0.96
N THR A 281 6.41 1.44 0.07
CA THR A 281 6.98 2.73 -0.35
C THR A 281 7.67 2.65 -1.70
N ARG A 282 7.89 3.80 -2.35
CA ARG A 282 8.70 3.88 -3.57
C ARG A 282 10.19 3.77 -3.21
N LEU A 283 10.96 2.99 -3.98
CA LEU A 283 12.38 2.73 -3.67
C LEU A 283 13.21 4.01 -3.52
N TYR A 284 13.03 4.99 -4.42
CA TYR A 284 13.76 6.26 -4.31
C TYR A 284 13.41 7.06 -3.06
N LEU A 285 12.18 6.96 -2.54
CA LEU A 285 11.77 7.64 -1.30
C LEU A 285 12.41 6.98 -0.08
N LEU A 286 12.48 5.64 -0.06
CA LEU A 286 13.18 4.90 0.97
C LEU A 286 14.68 5.26 0.99
N ASN A 287 15.33 5.23 -0.18
CA ASN A 287 16.74 5.61 -0.30
C ASN A 287 16.97 7.06 0.16
N GLN A 288 16.08 7.99 -0.20
CA GLN A 288 16.17 9.38 0.27
C GLN A 288 16.03 9.49 1.79
N ALA A 289 15.12 8.71 2.40
CA ALA A 289 14.93 8.69 3.84
C ALA A 289 16.16 8.14 4.57
N GLN A 290 16.73 7.03 4.10
CA GLN A 290 17.94 6.42 4.66
C GLN A 290 19.18 7.33 4.53
N ILE A 291 19.30 8.11 3.46
CA ILE A 291 20.38 9.09 3.32
C ILE A 291 20.24 10.25 4.32
N GLN A 292 19.00 10.63 4.65
CA GLN A 292 18.70 11.79 5.49
C GLN A 292 18.55 11.44 6.98
N SER A 293 18.46 10.16 7.34
CA SER A 293 18.29 9.68 8.71
C SER A 293 19.18 8.47 9.01
N ASP A 294 20.03 8.63 10.03
CA ASP A 294 20.87 7.55 10.53
C ASP A 294 20.04 6.44 11.17
N LYS A 295 18.91 6.76 11.83
CA LYS A 295 18.04 5.74 12.46
C LYS A 295 17.34 4.87 11.42
N LEU A 296 16.90 5.46 10.31
CA LEU A 296 16.29 4.74 9.19
C LEU A 296 17.31 3.97 8.36
N SER A 297 18.59 4.38 8.38
CA SER A 297 19.70 3.61 7.79
C SER A 297 20.18 2.45 8.69
N SER A 298 19.61 2.29 9.89
CA SER A 298 20.12 1.32 10.86
C SER A 298 19.94 -0.13 10.39
N PRO A 299 20.82 -1.05 10.82
CA PRO A 299 20.68 -2.49 10.53
C PRO A 299 19.33 -3.07 10.96
N ARG A 300 18.63 -2.45 11.92
CA ARG A 300 17.30 -2.86 12.37
C ARG A 300 16.25 -2.66 11.29
N VAL A 301 16.22 -1.47 10.68
CA VAL A 301 15.32 -1.17 9.57
C VAL A 301 15.71 -2.01 8.35
N ALA A 302 17.02 -2.13 8.06
CA ALA A 302 17.54 -2.98 7.00
C ALA A 302 17.21 -4.49 7.17
N ALA A 303 17.01 -4.98 8.40
CA ALA A 303 16.65 -6.36 8.66
C ALA A 303 15.15 -6.67 8.49
N SER A 304 14.30 -5.64 8.56
CA SER A 304 12.86 -5.69 8.20
C SER A 304 12.58 -5.22 6.77
N GLU A 305 13.63 -4.76 6.07
CA GLU A 305 13.57 -4.37 4.67
C GLU A 305 13.52 -5.60 3.79
N MET A 306 12.35 -5.83 3.19
CA MET A 306 12.31 -6.49 1.91
C MET A 306 12.32 -5.42 0.83
N ILE A 307 13.49 -5.12 0.28
CA ILE A 307 13.55 -4.50 -1.04
C ILE A 307 13.10 -5.57 -2.04
N LEU A 308 11.79 -5.73 -2.14
CA LEU A 308 11.16 -6.55 -3.14
C LEU A 308 11.25 -5.78 -4.43
N ASN A 309 12.39 -5.94 -5.10
CA ASN A 309 12.55 -5.45 -6.45
C ASN A 309 11.66 -6.30 -7.35
N VAL A 310 10.37 -5.94 -7.39
CA VAL A 310 9.34 -6.61 -8.20
C VAL A 310 9.66 -6.48 -9.72
N GLY A 311 10.78 -5.83 -10.06
CA GLY A 311 11.36 -5.67 -11.40
C GLY A 311 11.95 -6.94 -12.04
N VAL A 312 11.98 -8.10 -11.38
CA VAL A 312 12.29 -9.38 -12.07
C VAL A 312 11.01 -10.12 -12.44
N TYR A 313 10.15 -9.46 -13.22
CA TYR A 313 9.11 -10.19 -13.94
C TYR A 313 9.77 -11.04 -15.01
N THR A 314 9.96 -12.31 -14.70
CA THR A 314 10.31 -13.30 -15.72
C THR A 314 9.23 -13.29 -16.80
N ARG A 315 9.61 -13.62 -18.04
CA ARG A 315 8.69 -13.63 -19.17
C ARG A 315 7.43 -14.46 -18.92
N ILE A 316 7.56 -15.57 -18.18
CA ILE A 316 6.43 -16.40 -17.73
C ILE A 316 5.48 -15.66 -16.79
N ILE A 317 5.99 -14.87 -15.84
CA ILE A 317 5.13 -14.09 -14.94
C ILE A 317 4.41 -13.00 -15.75
N LYS A 318 5.11 -12.29 -16.64
CA LYS A 318 4.48 -11.28 -17.51
C LYS A 318 3.37 -11.89 -18.36
N ALA A 319 3.61 -13.06 -18.95
CA ALA A 319 2.62 -13.78 -19.74
C ALA A 319 1.38 -14.13 -18.90
N LYS A 320 1.56 -14.65 -17.68
CA LYS A 320 0.44 -14.94 -16.76
C LYS A 320 -0.32 -13.69 -16.34
N VAL A 321 0.37 -12.56 -16.14
CA VAL A 321 -0.27 -11.27 -15.83
C VAL A 321 -1.18 -10.85 -16.98
N VAL A 322 -0.65 -10.77 -18.20
CA VAL A 322 -1.45 -10.40 -19.39
C VAL A 322 -2.62 -11.38 -19.58
N PHE A 323 -2.38 -12.67 -19.43
CA PHE A 323 -3.41 -13.70 -19.55
C PHE A 323 -4.56 -13.49 -18.54
N ASN A 324 -4.25 -13.35 -17.24
CA ASN A 324 -5.24 -13.19 -16.19
C ASN A 324 -6.03 -11.88 -16.37
N HIS A 325 -5.34 -10.80 -16.72
CA HIS A 325 -5.98 -9.50 -16.93
C HIS A 325 -6.92 -9.51 -18.13
N ILE A 326 -6.56 -10.15 -19.26
CA ILE A 326 -7.49 -10.32 -20.40
C ILE A 326 -8.64 -11.26 -20.03
N TYR A 327 -8.37 -12.41 -19.40
CA TYR A 327 -9.39 -13.41 -19.09
C TYR A 327 -10.46 -12.88 -18.11
N PHE A 328 -10.03 -12.21 -17.04
CA PHE A 328 -10.92 -11.62 -16.02
C PHE A 328 -11.27 -10.14 -16.28
N SER A 329 -11.04 -9.65 -17.50
CA SER A 329 -11.45 -8.29 -17.87
C SER A 329 -12.94 -8.20 -18.15
N ASP A 330 -13.45 -6.98 -18.00
CA ASP A 330 -14.80 -6.57 -18.40
C ASP A 330 -14.89 -6.22 -19.90
N LEU A 331 -13.80 -6.43 -20.67
CA LEU A 331 -13.78 -6.23 -22.12
C LEU A 331 -14.84 -7.09 -22.82
N VAL A 332 -15.42 -6.55 -23.89
CA VAL A 332 -16.33 -7.35 -24.73
C VAL A 332 -15.55 -8.41 -25.52
N GLU A 333 -16.23 -9.48 -25.93
CA GLU A 333 -15.58 -10.59 -26.63
C GLU A 333 -14.87 -10.15 -27.93
N GLU A 334 -15.41 -9.16 -28.64
CA GLU A 334 -14.77 -8.60 -29.84
C GLU A 334 -13.43 -7.93 -29.54
N GLU A 335 -13.31 -7.27 -28.39
CA GLU A 335 -12.07 -6.62 -27.94
C GLU A 335 -11.04 -7.67 -27.49
N LYS A 336 -11.48 -8.69 -26.74
CA LYS A 336 -10.62 -9.82 -26.35
C LYS A 336 -10.07 -10.53 -27.58
N VAL A 337 -10.90 -10.81 -28.58
CA VAL A 337 -10.46 -11.43 -29.83
C VAL A 337 -9.41 -10.58 -30.55
N LYS A 338 -9.57 -9.26 -30.59
CA LYS A 338 -8.56 -8.37 -31.19
C LYS A 338 -7.24 -8.36 -30.41
N LEU A 339 -7.27 -8.43 -29.07
CA LEU A 339 -6.05 -8.55 -28.26
C LEU A 339 -5.34 -9.90 -28.45
N LEU A 340 -6.11 -10.95 -28.76
CA LEU A 340 -5.62 -12.30 -29.05
C LEU A 340 -5.28 -12.52 -30.53
N ASP A 341 -5.57 -11.55 -31.40
CA ASP A 341 -5.36 -11.69 -32.84
C ASP A 341 -3.86 -11.65 -33.17
N GLY A 342 -3.44 -12.60 -34.01
CA GLY A 342 -2.04 -12.86 -34.29
C GLY A 342 -1.21 -13.13 -33.02
N ASP A 343 -0.06 -12.48 -32.94
CA ASP A 343 0.91 -12.62 -31.85
C ASP A 343 0.98 -11.35 -30.97
N PHE A 344 -0.04 -10.47 -31.02
CA PHE A 344 -0.01 -9.14 -30.40
C PHE A 344 0.24 -9.16 -28.88
N PHE A 345 -0.31 -10.15 -28.17
CA PHE A 345 -0.04 -10.33 -26.74
C PHE A 345 1.44 -10.55 -26.42
N LEU A 346 2.25 -11.07 -27.35
CA LEU A 346 3.71 -11.15 -27.18
C LEU A 346 4.34 -9.76 -27.18
N GLU A 347 3.88 -8.85 -28.03
CA GLU A 347 4.33 -7.46 -28.04
C GLU A 347 4.04 -6.77 -26.71
N MET A 348 2.86 -7.04 -26.11
CA MET A 348 2.53 -6.54 -24.77
C MET A 348 3.48 -7.11 -23.70
N ILE A 349 3.73 -8.42 -23.72
CA ILE A 349 4.57 -9.14 -22.73
C ILE A 349 6.02 -8.66 -22.80
N ASP A 350 6.56 -8.52 -24.01
CA ASP A 350 7.97 -8.20 -24.24
C ASP A 350 8.23 -6.69 -24.32
N HIS A 351 7.20 -5.85 -24.13
CA HIS A 351 7.33 -4.40 -24.18
C HIS A 351 8.30 -3.86 -23.11
N ARG A 352 9.15 -2.92 -23.49
CA ARG A 352 10.14 -2.27 -22.59
C ARG A 352 9.50 -1.58 -21.38
N ASN A 353 8.31 -1.02 -21.56
CA ASN A 353 7.56 -0.29 -20.53
C ASN A 353 6.49 -1.16 -19.86
N PHE A 354 6.61 -2.49 -19.94
CA PHE A 354 5.66 -3.40 -19.29
C PHE A 354 5.52 -3.07 -17.81
N SER A 355 4.27 -2.88 -17.37
CA SER A 355 3.91 -2.73 -15.97
C SER A 355 2.55 -3.39 -15.76
N PRO A 356 2.37 -4.25 -14.72
CA PRO A 356 1.08 -4.86 -14.43
C PRO A 356 -0.06 -3.85 -14.33
N ARG A 357 0.23 -2.67 -13.77
CA ARG A 357 -0.69 -1.54 -13.67
C ARG A 357 -1.16 -1.02 -15.03
N LEU A 358 -0.25 -0.95 -16.02
CA LEU A 358 -0.61 -0.55 -17.38
C LEU A 358 -1.44 -1.63 -18.06
N ILE A 359 -1.09 -2.90 -17.87
CA ILE A 359 -1.87 -4.02 -18.41
C ILE A 359 -3.29 -4.02 -17.83
N GLU A 360 -3.43 -3.90 -16.51
CA GLU A 360 -4.73 -3.83 -15.83
C GLU A 360 -5.65 -2.77 -16.46
N LEU A 361 -5.08 -1.59 -16.67
CA LEU A 361 -5.74 -0.42 -17.20
C LEU A 361 -6.10 -0.55 -18.69
N LEU A 362 -5.19 -1.11 -19.49
CA LEU A 362 -5.42 -1.44 -20.90
C LEU A 362 -6.41 -2.58 -21.11
N THR A 363 -6.73 -3.32 -20.05
CA THR A 363 -7.75 -4.37 -20.05
C THR A 363 -9.04 -3.93 -19.33
N SER A 364 -9.20 -2.63 -19.06
CA SER A 364 -10.45 -2.06 -18.52
C SER A 364 -11.41 -1.66 -19.66
N ALA A 365 -12.69 -1.98 -19.51
CA ALA A 365 -13.74 -1.64 -20.50
C ALA A 365 -13.94 -0.13 -20.66
N ASP A 366 -13.73 0.65 -19.59
CA ASP A 366 -13.94 2.10 -19.58
C ASP A 366 -13.06 2.83 -20.60
N TYR A 367 -11.91 2.24 -20.95
CA TYR A 367 -10.89 2.88 -21.77
C TYR A 367 -11.23 2.92 -23.27
N TYR A 368 -11.99 1.93 -23.80
CA TYR A 368 -12.23 1.78 -25.24
C TYR A 368 -13.55 2.41 -25.72
N SER A 369 -14.20 3.20 -24.88
CA SER A 369 -15.53 3.72 -25.14
C SER A 369 -15.60 4.91 -26.14
N VAL A 370 -14.49 5.37 -26.73
CA VAL A 370 -14.45 6.72 -27.36
C VAL A 370 -13.65 6.88 -28.69
N ASP A 371 -13.22 5.84 -29.41
CA ASP A 371 -12.49 6.06 -30.70
C ASP A 371 -12.76 5.02 -31.80
N ASP A 372 -12.60 5.45 -33.06
CA ASP A 372 -12.59 4.61 -34.29
C ASP A 372 -11.26 3.82 -34.48
N GLU A 373 -10.30 3.98 -33.58
CA GLU A 373 -8.97 3.37 -33.64
C GLU A 373 -8.98 1.92 -33.11
N SER A 374 -8.12 1.06 -33.65
CA SER A 374 -8.08 -0.34 -33.18
C SER A 374 -7.51 -0.42 -31.75
N ILE A 375 -8.07 -1.33 -30.94
CA ILE A 375 -7.59 -1.60 -29.57
C ILE A 375 -6.08 -1.84 -29.51
N GLN A 376 -5.52 -2.54 -30.51
CA GLN A 376 -4.08 -2.83 -30.60
C GLN A 376 -3.24 -1.54 -30.76
N ALA A 377 -3.66 -0.62 -31.65
CA ALA A 377 -2.96 0.64 -31.85
C ALA A 377 -2.99 1.51 -30.59
N THR A 378 -4.13 1.56 -29.92
CA THR A 378 -4.30 2.26 -28.64
C THR A 378 -3.40 1.66 -27.55
N VAL A 379 -3.35 0.32 -27.43
CA VAL A 379 -2.47 -0.39 -26.48
C VAL A 379 -1.01 -0.05 -26.71
N LEU A 380 -0.52 -0.13 -27.95
CA LEU A 380 0.87 0.18 -28.28
C LEU A 380 1.21 1.63 -27.97
N ARG A 381 0.34 2.57 -28.36
CA ARG A 381 0.53 4.00 -28.09
C ARG A 381 0.67 4.28 -26.59
N VAL A 382 -0.17 3.67 -25.75
CA VAL A 382 -0.10 3.82 -24.29
C VAL A 382 1.11 3.14 -23.70
N LEU A 383 1.49 1.95 -24.18
CA LEU A 383 2.70 1.27 -23.73
C LEU A 383 3.95 2.10 -24.08
N ASP A 384 3.98 2.75 -25.24
CA ASP A 384 5.06 3.66 -25.63
C ASP A 384 5.07 4.96 -24.83
N ASN A 385 3.89 5.54 -24.57
CA ASN A 385 3.73 6.76 -23.77
C ASN A 385 2.59 6.64 -22.73
N PRO A 386 2.89 6.11 -21.53
CA PRO A 386 1.88 5.89 -20.48
C PRO A 386 1.15 7.14 -20.01
N SER A 387 1.70 8.34 -20.26
CA SER A 387 1.06 9.59 -19.87
C SER A 387 -0.12 10.00 -20.74
N GLU A 388 -0.18 9.52 -21.99
CA GLU A 388 -1.29 9.81 -22.91
C GLU A 388 -2.62 9.22 -22.47
N LEU A 389 -2.56 8.15 -21.68
CA LEU A 389 -3.75 7.45 -21.24
C LEU A 389 -4.70 8.35 -20.43
N TRP A 390 -4.16 9.27 -19.63
CA TRP A 390 -4.97 10.24 -18.89
C TRP A 390 -5.08 11.59 -19.59
N ASP A 391 -4.09 11.95 -20.42
CA ASP A 391 -4.00 13.29 -21.01
C ASP A 391 -5.19 13.60 -21.93
N ARG A 392 -5.50 12.71 -22.88
CA ARG A 392 -6.61 12.95 -23.82
C ARG A 392 -7.98 12.99 -23.13
N PRO A 393 -8.37 12.01 -22.28
CA PRO A 393 -9.64 12.08 -21.57
C PRO A 393 -9.71 13.30 -20.64
N TYR A 394 -8.63 13.61 -19.92
CA TYR A 394 -8.58 14.77 -19.04
C TYR A 394 -8.75 16.10 -19.79
N ARG A 395 -8.06 16.28 -20.91
CA ARG A 395 -8.06 17.55 -21.65
C ARG A 395 -9.28 17.74 -22.53
N SER A 396 -9.78 16.65 -23.14
CA SER A 396 -10.76 16.73 -24.23
C SER A 396 -12.15 16.22 -23.84
N HIS A 397 -12.26 15.32 -22.86
CA HIS A 397 -13.53 14.68 -22.52
C HIS A 397 -14.08 15.21 -21.19
N LEU A 398 -13.22 15.44 -20.20
CA LEU A 398 -13.67 15.86 -18.87
C LEU A 398 -14.22 17.29 -18.86
N SER A 399 -15.40 17.42 -18.26
CA SER A 399 -16.00 18.71 -17.94
C SER A 399 -15.09 19.55 -17.04
N ALA A 400 -15.33 20.86 -17.06
CA ALA A 400 -14.59 21.78 -16.21
C ALA A 400 -14.83 21.50 -14.70
N ASP A 401 -16.01 20.98 -14.35
CA ASP A 401 -16.33 20.55 -12.98
C ASP A 401 -15.57 19.30 -12.59
N ALA A 402 -15.54 18.29 -13.46
CA ALA A 402 -14.76 17.07 -13.25
C ALA A 402 -13.26 17.37 -13.07
N ARG A 403 -12.69 18.30 -13.86
CA ARG A 403 -11.29 18.73 -13.66
C ARG A 403 -11.07 19.43 -12.32
N CYS A 404 -11.99 20.30 -11.88
CA CYS A 404 -11.90 20.93 -10.56
C CYS A 404 -11.99 19.91 -9.42
N LEU A 405 -12.79 18.85 -9.58
CA LEU A 405 -12.86 17.74 -8.63
C LEU A 405 -11.53 16.99 -8.53
N LEU A 406 -10.90 16.67 -9.67
CA LEU A 406 -9.58 16.03 -9.66
C LEU A 406 -8.52 16.89 -8.96
N TRP A 407 -8.59 18.21 -9.13
CA TRP A 407 -7.71 19.13 -8.41
C TRP A 407 -7.97 19.13 -6.90
N ALA A 408 -9.23 19.03 -6.47
CA ALA A 408 -9.61 18.93 -5.07
C ALA A 408 -9.06 17.65 -4.42
N ILE A 409 -9.17 16.51 -5.11
CA ILE A 409 -8.76 15.19 -4.61
C ILE A 409 -7.23 15.03 -4.64
N PHE A 410 -6.52 15.71 -5.55
CA PHE A 410 -5.07 15.54 -5.69
C PHE A 410 -4.27 15.91 -4.43
N PHE A 411 -4.69 16.96 -3.70
CA PHE A 411 -3.98 17.46 -2.52
C PHE A 411 -4.44 16.81 -1.20
N THR A 412 -5.18 15.71 -1.27
CA THR A 412 -5.72 15.00 -0.10
C THR A 412 -4.99 13.67 0.10
N GLY A 413 -5.32 12.96 1.20
CA GLY A 413 -4.78 11.62 1.51
C GLY A 413 -5.23 10.55 0.51
N LEU A 414 -5.00 9.27 0.85
CA LEU A 414 -5.46 8.13 0.04
C LEU A 414 -6.97 8.18 -0.24
N TYR A 415 -7.73 8.65 0.75
CA TYR A 415 -9.17 8.81 0.72
C TYR A 415 -9.56 10.23 1.12
N ILE A 416 -10.70 10.68 0.63
CA ILE A 416 -11.35 11.90 1.08
C ILE A 416 -12.85 11.68 1.28
N GLY A 417 -13.37 12.11 2.44
CA GLY A 417 -14.80 12.10 2.72
C GLY A 417 -15.58 12.99 1.74
N ILE A 418 -16.76 12.54 1.29
CA ILE A 418 -17.58 13.22 0.27
C ILE A 418 -17.87 14.68 0.63
N ASP A 419 -18.19 14.96 1.89
CA ASP A 419 -18.51 16.31 2.35
C ASP A 419 -17.30 17.26 2.28
N LEU A 420 -16.12 16.77 2.67
CA LEU A 420 -14.89 17.55 2.58
C LEU A 420 -14.53 17.83 1.11
N CYS A 421 -14.69 16.81 0.25
CA CYS A 421 -14.45 16.94 -1.19
C CYS A 421 -15.38 18.00 -1.82
N LEU A 422 -16.66 18.02 -1.42
CA LEU A 422 -17.62 19.02 -1.87
C LEU A 422 -17.21 20.44 -1.46
N GLN A 423 -16.71 20.64 -0.23
CA GLN A 423 -16.25 21.97 0.21
C GLN A 423 -15.01 22.43 -0.57
N LEU A 424 -14.05 21.53 -0.80
CA LEU A 424 -12.85 21.81 -1.60
C LEU A 424 -13.22 22.14 -3.05
N PHE A 425 -14.10 21.34 -3.65
CA PHE A 425 -14.61 21.57 -5.00
C PHE A 425 -15.19 22.98 -5.17
N LYS A 426 -16.04 23.43 -4.24
CA LYS A 426 -16.64 24.77 -4.26
C LYS A 426 -15.57 25.86 -4.28
N ARG A 427 -14.55 25.76 -3.42
CA ARG A 427 -13.47 26.75 -3.32
C ARG A 427 -12.58 26.74 -4.57
N ILE A 428 -12.22 25.55 -5.05
CA ILE A 428 -11.36 25.39 -6.23
C ILE A 428 -12.07 25.88 -7.48
N ALA A 429 -13.32 25.48 -7.70
CA ALA A 429 -14.08 25.93 -8.87
C ALA A 429 -14.24 27.46 -8.90
N ALA A 430 -14.55 28.08 -7.74
CA ALA A 430 -14.61 29.53 -7.63
C ALA A 430 -13.28 30.21 -7.99
N ASN A 431 -12.15 29.70 -7.47
CA ASN A 431 -10.82 30.23 -7.77
C ASN A 431 -10.29 29.88 -9.16
N ALA A 432 -10.88 28.88 -9.83
CA ALA A 432 -10.65 28.54 -11.22
C ALA A 432 -11.46 29.44 -12.19
N GLY A 433 -12.25 30.38 -11.67
CA GLY A 433 -13.08 31.29 -12.46
C GLY A 433 -14.46 30.71 -12.81
N GLN A 434 -14.87 29.59 -12.21
CA GLN A 434 -16.20 29.05 -12.40
C GLN A 434 -17.16 29.61 -11.37
N GLN A 435 -18.13 30.39 -11.83
CA GLN A 435 -19.22 30.88 -11.00
C GLN A 435 -20.20 29.74 -10.73
N ILE A 436 -20.24 29.27 -9.48
CA ILE A 436 -21.17 28.24 -9.02
C ILE A 436 -22.15 28.90 -8.07
N ALA A 437 -23.42 28.96 -8.46
CA ALA A 437 -24.47 29.37 -7.53
C ALA A 437 -24.56 28.35 -6.37
N PRO A 438 -24.74 28.77 -5.11
CA PRO A 438 -24.80 27.84 -3.97
C PRO A 438 -25.84 26.73 -4.14
N ALA A 439 -26.97 27.04 -4.80
CA ALA A 439 -28.04 26.08 -5.10
C ALA A 439 -27.60 24.97 -6.07
N ASP A 440 -26.67 25.27 -6.99
CA ASP A 440 -26.25 24.33 -8.05
C ASP A 440 -24.99 23.54 -7.67
N ALA A 441 -24.27 23.97 -6.63
CA ALA A 441 -22.97 23.41 -6.25
C ALA A 441 -23.04 21.90 -5.99
N VAL A 442 -24.07 21.44 -5.29
CA VAL A 442 -24.26 20.01 -5.00
C VAL A 442 -24.59 19.23 -6.27
N SER A 443 -25.41 19.79 -7.16
CA SER A 443 -25.75 19.15 -8.42
C SER A 443 -24.54 19.01 -9.33
N ARG A 444 -23.76 20.09 -9.49
CA ARG A 444 -22.54 20.10 -10.31
C ARG A 444 -21.46 19.16 -9.76
N PHE A 445 -21.28 19.14 -8.44
CA PHE A 445 -20.42 18.17 -7.76
C PHE A 445 -20.83 16.74 -8.09
N ARG A 446 -22.12 16.38 -7.96
CA ARG A 446 -22.61 15.03 -8.24
C ARG A 446 -22.45 14.66 -9.71
N THR A 447 -22.72 15.58 -10.63
CA THR A 447 -22.53 15.34 -12.07
C THR A 447 -21.07 15.11 -12.41
N GLY A 448 -20.16 15.97 -11.94
CA GLY A 448 -18.72 15.79 -12.16
C GLY A 448 -18.19 14.52 -11.49
N LEU A 449 -18.68 14.17 -10.29
CA LEU A 449 -18.26 12.93 -9.63
C LEU A 449 -18.75 11.69 -10.38
N LYS A 450 -19.97 11.72 -10.92
CA LYS A 450 -20.51 10.66 -11.77
C LYS A 450 -19.69 10.48 -13.05
N GLU A 451 -19.19 11.57 -13.62
CA GLU A 451 -18.33 11.55 -14.81
C GLU A 451 -16.94 10.94 -14.53
N LEU A 452 -16.40 11.15 -13.32
CA LEU A 452 -15.10 10.61 -12.92
C LEU A 452 -15.17 9.17 -12.40
N SER A 453 -16.33 8.73 -11.92
CA SER A 453 -16.52 7.46 -11.23
C SER A 453 -16.24 6.27 -12.15
N GLY A 454 -15.46 5.31 -11.66
CA GLY A 454 -15.06 4.11 -12.41
C GLY A 454 -13.77 4.31 -13.22
N SER A 455 -13.60 5.48 -13.84
CA SER A 455 -12.45 5.73 -14.72
C SER A 455 -11.30 6.47 -14.05
N PHE A 456 -11.58 7.55 -13.31
CA PHE A 456 -10.55 8.36 -12.63
C PHE A 456 -10.58 8.19 -11.11
N VAL A 457 -11.77 8.00 -10.54
CA VAL A 457 -11.96 7.88 -9.09
C VAL A 457 -12.86 6.69 -8.77
N GLU A 458 -12.54 6.02 -7.67
CA GLU A 458 -13.46 5.09 -7.00
C GLU A 458 -14.28 5.88 -5.99
N VAL A 459 -15.59 5.62 -5.97
CA VAL A 459 -16.54 6.24 -5.04
C VAL A 459 -17.10 5.14 -4.15
N GLY A 460 -16.68 5.11 -2.89
CA GLY A 460 -17.27 4.27 -1.84
C GLY A 460 -18.48 4.95 -1.19
N ASP A 461 -19.03 4.33 -0.15
CA ASP A 461 -20.25 4.81 0.52
C ASP A 461 -20.12 6.22 1.11
N GLN A 462 -18.95 6.58 1.63
CA GLN A 462 -18.68 7.90 2.22
C GLN A 462 -17.35 8.53 1.81
N GLU A 463 -16.58 7.85 0.96
CA GLU A 463 -15.21 8.23 0.63
C GLU A 463 -14.93 8.16 -0.87
N ILE A 464 -13.98 8.97 -1.32
CA ILE A 464 -13.51 9.04 -2.70
C ILE A 464 -12.00 8.83 -2.72
N SER A 465 -11.51 8.04 -3.67
CA SER A 465 -10.07 7.83 -3.90
C SER A 465 -9.78 7.76 -5.39
N PHE A 466 -8.53 7.96 -5.81
CA PHE A 466 -8.17 7.71 -7.20
C PHE A 466 -8.31 6.22 -7.53
N ALA A 467 -8.94 5.91 -8.67
CA ALA A 467 -9.06 4.54 -9.16
C ALA A 467 -7.69 3.95 -9.49
N ASN A 468 -6.73 4.82 -9.82
CA ASN A 468 -5.39 4.41 -10.19
C ASN A 468 -4.37 5.45 -9.67
N PRO A 469 -3.44 5.11 -8.76
CA PRO A 469 -2.36 6.02 -8.35
C PRO A 469 -1.56 6.71 -9.48
N GLY A 470 -1.55 6.18 -10.71
CA GLY A 470 -0.88 6.79 -11.86
C GLY A 470 -1.56 8.08 -12.33
N ILE A 471 -2.83 8.27 -11.96
CA ILE A 471 -3.57 9.51 -12.14
C ILE A 471 -2.93 10.64 -11.32
N ARG A 472 -2.43 10.36 -10.11
CA ARG A 472 -1.69 11.37 -9.32
C ARG A 472 -0.38 11.75 -10.00
N ASP A 473 0.36 10.78 -10.54
CA ASP A 473 1.59 11.08 -11.28
C ASP A 473 1.30 11.92 -12.54
N PHE A 474 0.19 11.64 -13.23
CA PHE A 474 -0.30 12.46 -14.34
C PHE A 474 -0.70 13.87 -13.90
N LEU A 475 -1.57 13.99 -12.88
CA LEU A 475 -2.03 15.29 -12.36
C LEU A 475 -0.87 16.13 -11.83
N SER A 476 0.17 15.52 -11.25
CA SER A 476 1.41 16.20 -10.87
C SER A 476 2.04 16.95 -12.05
N LYS A 477 2.13 16.30 -13.22
CA LYS A 477 2.59 16.96 -14.47
C LYS A 477 1.65 18.07 -14.90
N VAL A 478 0.34 17.82 -14.89
CA VAL A 478 -0.68 18.83 -15.23
C VAL A 478 -0.57 20.07 -14.34
N PHE A 479 -0.40 19.91 -13.02
CA PHE A 479 -0.24 21.04 -12.10
C PHE A 479 1.02 21.87 -12.40
N ILE A 480 2.09 21.23 -12.85
CA ILE A 480 3.35 21.88 -13.20
C ILE A 480 3.22 22.59 -14.55
N ASP A 481 2.78 21.88 -15.58
CA ASP A 481 2.80 22.31 -16.98
C ASP A 481 1.67 23.30 -17.29
N ASP A 482 0.49 23.11 -16.69
CA ASP A 482 -0.69 23.97 -16.91
C ASP A 482 -0.77 25.13 -15.89
N HIS A 483 0.24 25.32 -15.05
CA HIS A 483 0.34 26.42 -14.06
C HIS A 483 -0.84 26.51 -13.07
N LEU A 484 -1.33 25.37 -12.57
CA LEU A 484 -2.58 25.30 -11.79
C LEU A 484 -2.40 25.44 -10.28
N LEU A 485 -1.16 25.35 -9.75
CA LEU A 485 -0.93 25.40 -8.30
C LEU A 485 -1.47 26.69 -7.64
N PRO A 486 -1.37 27.89 -8.26
CA PRO A 486 -1.99 29.11 -7.72
C PRO A 486 -3.50 29.02 -7.46
N VAL A 487 -4.25 28.24 -8.24
CA VAL A 487 -5.70 28.04 -8.03
C VAL A 487 -5.95 27.32 -6.71
N VAL A 488 -5.15 26.29 -6.44
CA VAL A 488 -5.24 25.50 -5.21
C VAL A 488 -4.82 26.33 -4.00
N VAL A 489 -3.70 27.05 -4.08
CA VAL A 489 -3.21 27.89 -2.96
C VAL A 489 -4.23 28.96 -2.55
N ARG A 490 -5.00 29.51 -3.50
CA ARG A 490 -6.12 30.42 -3.19
C ARG A 490 -7.30 29.74 -2.48
N SER A 491 -7.44 28.43 -2.67
CA SER A 491 -8.56 27.62 -2.19
C SER A 491 -8.31 26.97 -0.84
N VAL A 492 -7.06 26.95 -0.37
CA VAL A 492 -6.68 26.39 0.93
C VAL A 492 -7.38 27.13 2.08
N SER A 493 -7.96 26.37 3.01
CA SER A 493 -8.56 26.89 4.25
C SER A 493 -8.10 26.20 5.54
N THR A 494 -7.43 25.05 5.45
CA THR A 494 -6.97 24.29 6.61
C THR A 494 -5.46 24.15 6.59
N LEU A 495 -4.87 23.89 7.75
CA LEU A 495 -3.43 23.63 7.87
C LEU A 495 -2.99 22.42 7.04
N TYR A 496 -3.80 21.36 7.04
CA TYR A 496 -3.54 20.16 6.25
C TYR A 496 -3.47 20.45 4.75
N GLU A 497 -4.48 21.14 4.20
CA GLU A 497 -4.50 21.53 2.78
C GLU A 497 -3.30 22.39 2.39
N PHE A 498 -2.88 23.29 3.28
CA PHE A 498 -1.69 24.12 3.05
C PHE A 498 -0.43 23.30 3.03
N ARG A 499 -0.25 22.41 4.01
CA ARG A 499 0.92 21.51 4.09
C ARG A 499 1.01 20.67 2.82
N SER A 500 -0.10 20.10 2.36
CA SER A 500 -0.13 19.34 1.11
C SER A 500 0.31 20.17 -0.11
N ALA A 501 -0.26 21.37 -0.28
CA ALA A 501 0.09 22.24 -1.40
C ALA A 501 1.55 22.76 -1.31
N TRP A 502 1.99 23.13 -0.11
CA TRP A 502 3.35 23.61 0.15
C TRP A 502 4.40 22.54 -0.08
N ASN A 503 4.14 21.31 0.37
CA ASN A 503 5.03 20.18 0.13
C ASN A 503 5.19 19.88 -1.36
N PHE A 504 4.10 19.90 -2.12
CA PHE A 504 4.14 19.76 -3.57
C PHE A 504 4.97 20.87 -4.24
N PHE A 505 4.77 22.13 -3.82
CA PHE A 505 5.55 23.26 -4.29
C PHE A 505 7.04 23.10 -4.01
N ARG A 506 7.41 22.76 -2.77
CA ARG A 506 8.79 22.59 -2.30
C ARG A 506 9.53 21.54 -3.12
N THR A 507 8.92 20.37 -3.30
CA THR A 507 9.48 19.27 -4.10
C THR A 507 9.70 19.68 -5.56
N ASN A 508 8.80 20.49 -6.12
CA ASN A 508 8.83 20.89 -7.52
C ASN A 508 9.26 22.35 -7.71
N ILE A 509 9.98 22.94 -6.75
CA ILE A 509 10.15 24.40 -6.66
C ILE A 509 10.78 24.99 -7.92
N VAL A 510 11.73 24.28 -8.54
CA VAL A 510 12.39 24.73 -9.78
C VAL A 510 11.41 24.93 -10.92
N ARG A 511 10.38 24.06 -11.03
CA ARG A 511 9.37 24.13 -12.10
C ARG A 511 8.17 24.99 -11.71
N CYS A 512 7.77 24.94 -10.43
CA CYS A 512 6.58 25.65 -9.94
C CYS A 512 6.83 27.12 -9.59
N ARG A 513 8.07 27.56 -9.33
CA ARG A 513 8.34 28.93 -8.88
C ARG A 513 7.82 29.98 -9.86
N GLY A 514 7.95 29.74 -11.16
CA GLY A 514 7.43 30.64 -12.21
C GLY A 514 5.91 30.79 -12.25
N GLN A 515 5.15 29.90 -11.58
CA GLN A 515 3.69 30.03 -11.46
C GLN A 515 3.28 31.15 -10.50
N PHE A 516 4.18 31.61 -9.65
CA PHE A 516 3.93 32.62 -8.63
C PHE A 516 4.75 33.86 -8.95
N GLY A 517 4.10 34.98 -9.25
CA GLY A 517 4.76 36.27 -9.49
C GLY A 517 5.49 36.78 -8.24
N ASN A 518 4.80 37.54 -7.40
CA ASN A 518 5.38 38.12 -6.18
C ASN A 518 5.31 37.20 -4.94
N HIS A 519 4.89 35.94 -5.12
CA HIS A 519 4.65 34.97 -4.03
C HIS A 519 3.62 35.41 -2.94
N ASP A 520 2.93 36.54 -3.13
CA ASP A 520 1.89 37.07 -2.21
C ASP A 520 0.76 36.08 -1.92
N LEU A 521 0.50 35.13 -2.82
CA LEU A 521 -0.51 34.09 -2.63
C LEU A 521 -0.21 33.17 -1.45
N TRP A 522 1.06 32.84 -1.21
CA TRP A 522 1.45 32.01 -0.06
C TRP A 522 1.26 32.76 1.25
N ILE A 523 1.56 34.05 1.27
CA ILE A 523 1.33 34.92 2.43
C ILE A 523 -0.17 35.01 2.73
N ALA A 524 -0.98 35.29 1.72
CA ALA A 524 -2.43 35.37 1.86
C ALA A 524 -3.04 34.03 2.30
N ALA A 525 -2.51 32.90 1.83
CA ALA A 525 -2.94 31.58 2.26
C ALA A 525 -2.59 31.32 3.73
N MET A 526 -1.36 31.62 4.15
CA MET A 526 -0.93 31.47 5.54
C MET A 526 -1.73 32.35 6.49
N ASP A 527 -2.03 33.60 6.12
CA ASP A 527 -2.84 34.51 6.95
C ASP A 527 -4.25 33.95 7.22
N ARG A 528 -4.89 33.34 6.21
CA ARG A 528 -6.19 32.68 6.37
C ARG A 528 -6.13 31.51 7.35
N ILE A 529 -5.06 30.72 7.32
CA ILE A 529 -4.91 29.51 8.14
C ILE A 529 -4.57 29.85 9.58
N GLN A 530 -3.73 30.87 9.81
CA GLN A 530 -3.45 31.38 11.16
C GLN A 530 -4.73 31.82 11.88
N GLY A 531 -5.75 32.27 11.15
CA GLY A 531 -7.05 32.63 11.72
C GLY A 531 -7.99 31.45 11.97
N HIS A 532 -7.60 30.23 11.60
CA HIS A 532 -8.45 29.05 11.75
C HIS A 532 -8.34 28.46 13.16
N TRP A 533 -9.48 28.19 13.79
CA TRP A 533 -9.59 27.75 15.19
C TRP A 533 -8.81 26.47 15.54
N SER A 534 -8.51 25.64 14.55
CA SER A 534 -7.81 24.35 14.74
C SER A 534 -6.29 24.44 14.54
N THR A 535 -5.75 25.61 14.20
CA THR A 535 -4.31 25.76 13.91
C THR A 535 -3.63 26.39 15.12
N SER A 536 -2.64 25.72 15.69
CA SER A 536 -1.85 26.30 16.78
C SER A 536 -0.83 27.32 16.28
N ALA A 537 -0.42 28.23 17.17
CA ALA A 537 0.60 29.22 16.86
C ALA A 537 1.94 28.59 16.45
N ILE A 538 2.31 27.46 17.06
CA ILE A 538 3.58 26.76 16.75
C ILE A 538 3.55 26.06 15.39
N GLU A 539 2.43 25.45 15.01
CA GLU A 539 2.25 24.84 13.69
C GLU A 539 2.31 25.89 12.58
N SER A 540 1.76 27.08 12.84
CA SER A 540 1.87 28.23 11.94
C SER A 540 3.30 28.73 11.83
N LEU A 541 4.00 28.90 12.97
CA LEU A 541 5.39 29.37 13.00
C LEU A 541 6.28 28.46 12.16
N ARG A 542 6.17 27.15 12.38
CA ARG A 542 6.93 26.16 11.63
C ARG A 542 6.83 26.38 10.11
N LEU A 543 5.62 26.52 9.59
CA LEU A 543 5.41 26.69 8.15
C LEU A 543 5.97 28.01 7.65
N ILE A 544 5.84 29.10 8.43
CA ILE A 544 6.42 30.38 8.07
C ILE A 544 7.95 30.28 7.99
N LEU A 545 8.59 29.59 8.94
CA LEU A 545 10.05 29.36 8.91
C LEU A 545 10.47 28.52 7.70
N GLU A 546 9.70 27.49 7.33
CA GLU A 546 9.93 26.73 6.09
C GLU A 546 9.76 27.61 4.84
N MET A 547 8.76 28.50 4.82
CA MET A 547 8.55 29.46 3.74
C MET A 547 9.73 30.42 3.60
N ILE A 548 10.29 30.91 4.70
CA ILE A 548 11.48 31.77 4.69
C ILE A 548 12.67 31.08 4.05
N GLU A 549 12.92 29.82 4.42
CA GLU A 549 14.04 29.05 3.89
C GLU A 549 13.98 28.94 2.36
N HIS A 550 12.80 28.58 1.84
CA HIS A 550 12.64 28.27 0.42
C HIS A 550 12.30 29.49 -0.44
N LEU A 551 11.74 30.56 0.14
CA LEU A 551 11.35 31.80 -0.52
C LEU A 551 11.82 33.02 0.30
N PRO A 552 13.14 33.34 0.30
CA PRO A 552 13.72 34.38 1.15
C PRO A 552 13.27 35.81 0.82
N SER A 553 12.61 36.03 -0.33
CA SER A 553 12.10 37.33 -0.77
C SER A 553 10.67 37.64 -0.31
N LEU A 554 10.08 36.80 0.56
CA LEU A 554 8.71 36.98 1.06
C LEU A 554 8.60 38.11 2.10
N HIS A 555 7.54 38.92 1.98
CA HIS A 555 7.20 39.96 2.95
C HIS A 555 6.39 39.41 4.14
N ILE A 556 7.04 38.65 5.02
CA ILE A 556 6.42 37.85 6.09
C ILE A 556 6.15 38.59 7.41
N LYS A 557 6.59 39.84 7.57
CA LYS A 557 6.62 40.53 8.88
C LYS A 557 5.28 40.47 9.62
N ALA A 558 4.18 40.75 8.93
CA ALA A 558 2.84 40.71 9.52
C ALA A 558 2.44 39.30 10.01
N LEU A 559 2.85 38.24 9.29
CA LEU A 559 2.59 36.85 9.71
C LEU A 559 3.39 36.48 10.97
N LEU A 560 4.64 36.96 11.07
CA LEU A 560 5.49 36.76 12.25
C LEU A 560 4.96 37.52 13.46
N ASP A 561 4.57 38.79 13.29
CA ASP A 561 4.01 39.62 14.38
C ASP A 561 2.75 38.97 14.98
N LYS A 562 1.89 38.42 14.13
CA LYS A 562 0.68 37.68 14.54
C LYS A 562 1.02 36.41 15.30
N VAL A 563 1.91 35.57 14.77
CA VAL A 563 2.36 34.34 15.45
C VAL A 563 3.06 34.62 16.78
N VAL A 564 3.82 35.70 16.87
CA VAL A 564 4.45 36.14 18.13
C VAL A 564 3.38 36.48 19.17
N SER A 565 2.32 37.20 18.77
CA SER A 565 1.18 37.50 19.64
C SER A 565 0.46 36.22 20.09
N ASP A 566 0.21 35.31 19.16
CA ASP A 566 -0.49 34.06 19.42
C ASP A 566 0.32 33.14 20.34
N LEU A 567 1.63 32.97 20.10
CA LEU A 567 2.53 32.21 20.99
C LEU A 567 2.60 32.78 22.41
N LYS A 568 2.65 34.11 22.55
CA LYS A 568 2.66 34.77 23.87
C LYS A 568 1.35 34.56 24.63
N SER A 569 0.23 34.42 23.94
CA SER A 569 -1.10 34.28 24.57
C SER A 569 -1.51 32.82 24.81
N GLN A 570 -1.19 31.92 23.88
CA GLN A 570 -1.63 30.51 23.89
C GLN A 570 -0.55 29.57 24.45
N GLY A 571 0.73 29.94 24.36
CA GLY A 571 1.84 29.04 24.66
C GLY A 571 1.98 27.90 23.65
N ILE A 572 2.64 26.81 24.06
CA ILE A 572 2.80 25.60 23.26
C ILE A 572 2.29 24.41 24.07
N GLU A 573 1.38 23.64 23.49
CA GLU A 573 0.88 22.41 24.10
C GLU A 573 1.92 21.27 23.95
N PRO A 574 2.07 20.37 24.95
CA PRO A 574 3.06 19.28 24.91
C PRO A 574 2.97 18.39 23.67
N LYS A 575 1.74 18.14 23.17
CA LYS A 575 1.52 17.34 21.95
C LYS A 575 2.18 17.92 20.69
N ASN A 576 2.52 19.22 20.68
CA ASN A 576 3.14 19.93 19.56
C ASN A 576 4.67 20.10 19.73
N HIS A 577 5.31 19.34 20.62
CA HIS A 577 6.74 19.45 20.91
C HIS A 577 7.63 19.25 19.66
N TYR A 578 7.22 18.47 18.67
CA TYR A 578 7.97 18.33 17.41
C TYR A 578 7.97 19.60 16.56
N ASP A 579 6.84 20.31 16.47
CA ASP A 579 6.79 21.60 15.77
C ASP A 579 7.64 22.65 16.52
N CYS A 580 7.67 22.57 17.85
CA CYS A 580 8.54 23.38 18.70
C CYS A 580 10.03 23.13 18.42
N LEU A 581 10.46 21.87 18.53
CA LEU A 581 11.84 21.45 18.29
C LEU A 581 12.32 21.83 16.89
N PHE A 582 11.48 21.58 15.88
CA PHE A 582 11.76 21.98 14.51
C PHE A 582 11.95 23.50 14.41
N SER A 583 11.02 24.28 14.95
CA SER A 583 11.06 25.75 14.87
C SER A 583 12.29 26.34 15.55
N LEU A 584 12.71 25.80 16.71
CA LEU A 584 13.94 26.19 17.40
C LEU A 584 15.18 25.93 16.54
N ARG A 585 15.31 24.72 15.99
CA ARG A 585 16.43 24.35 15.11
C ARG A 585 16.45 25.22 13.85
N GLN A 586 15.29 25.55 13.29
CA GLN A 586 15.18 26.41 12.12
C GLN A 586 15.58 27.85 12.42
N LEU A 587 15.13 28.41 13.54
CA LEU A 587 15.50 29.76 13.97
C LEU A 587 17.00 29.90 14.12
N LYS A 588 17.66 28.94 14.80
CA LYS A 588 19.13 28.90 14.92
C LYS A 588 19.83 28.94 13.56
N ARG A 589 19.29 28.22 12.57
CA ARG A 589 19.87 28.15 11.23
C ARG A 589 19.65 29.44 10.42
N LEU A 590 18.50 30.10 10.61
CA LEU A 590 18.12 31.30 9.87
C LEU A 590 18.61 32.61 10.51
N GLN A 591 18.99 32.60 11.80
CA GLN A 591 19.39 33.77 12.59
C GLN A 591 20.41 34.66 11.86
N PHE A 592 21.46 34.06 11.28
CA PHE A 592 22.50 34.79 10.54
C PHE A 592 22.02 35.49 9.25
N ARG A 593 20.82 35.18 8.75
CA ARG A 593 20.30 35.73 7.50
C ARG A 593 19.28 36.86 7.71
N MET A 594 18.61 36.90 8.88
CA MET A 594 17.43 37.75 9.10
C MET A 594 17.31 38.28 10.54
N ASP A 595 18.44 38.51 11.23
CA ASP A 595 18.52 38.83 12.66
C ASP A 595 17.46 39.87 13.12
N ASP A 596 17.40 41.04 12.49
CA ASP A 596 16.47 42.12 12.88
C ASP A 596 14.98 41.76 12.75
N LEU A 597 14.63 40.82 11.86
CA LEU A 597 13.25 40.42 11.63
C LEU A 597 12.80 39.28 12.55
N LEU A 598 13.71 38.35 12.85
CA LEU A 598 13.40 37.14 13.60
C LEU A 598 13.56 37.31 15.12
N GLU A 599 14.17 38.39 15.59
CA GLU A 599 14.43 38.60 17.01
C GLU A 599 13.18 38.55 17.91
N PRO A 600 12.05 39.20 17.57
CA PRO A 600 10.82 39.08 18.38
C PRO A 600 10.24 37.66 18.36
N THR A 601 10.43 36.94 17.25
CA THR A 601 10.02 35.54 17.10
C THR A 601 10.89 34.61 17.92
N ARG A 602 12.21 34.85 17.95
CA ARG A 602 13.16 34.13 18.80
C ARG A 602 12.76 34.22 20.27
N GLU A 603 12.59 35.44 20.77
CA GLU A 603 12.23 35.69 22.18
C GLU A 603 10.90 35.01 22.55
N ALA A 604 9.86 35.17 21.72
CA ALA A 604 8.55 34.58 21.96
C ALA A 604 8.60 33.04 21.95
N LEU A 605 9.28 32.45 20.96
CA LEU A 605 9.40 31.00 20.86
C LEU A 605 10.21 30.42 22.02
N THR A 606 11.36 31.00 22.36
CA THR A 606 12.21 30.47 23.43
C THR A 606 11.51 30.50 24.78
N ASN A 607 10.74 31.56 25.05
CA ASN A 607 9.96 31.67 26.30
C ASN A 607 8.81 30.66 26.32
N ALA A 608 8.06 30.54 25.22
CA ALA A 608 6.95 29.58 25.14
C ALA A 608 7.44 28.12 25.20
N ALA A 609 8.57 27.82 24.56
CA ALA A 609 9.20 26.51 24.57
C ALA A 609 9.78 26.15 25.94
N ALA A 610 10.46 27.09 26.63
CA ALA A 610 10.95 26.87 27.99
C ALA A 610 9.78 26.64 28.96
N ASN A 611 8.68 27.40 28.83
CA ASN A 611 7.48 27.20 29.65
C ASN A 611 6.80 25.86 29.35
N MET A 612 6.69 25.45 28.09
CA MET A 612 6.19 24.13 27.72
C MET A 612 7.08 23.04 28.33
N LEU A 613 8.39 23.12 28.15
CA LEU A 613 9.36 22.15 28.66
C LEU A 613 9.22 21.99 30.18
N ALA A 614 9.20 23.10 30.93
CA ALA A 614 9.08 23.08 32.39
C ALA A 614 7.80 22.38 32.91
N ASN A 615 6.71 22.42 32.14
CA ASN A 615 5.40 21.89 32.56
C ASN A 615 5.03 20.56 31.89
N ALA A 616 5.78 20.09 30.89
CA ALA A 616 5.45 18.93 30.06
C ALA A 616 6.20 17.64 30.45
N GLY A 617 6.84 17.60 31.61
CA GLY A 617 7.69 16.48 32.02
C GLY A 617 7.01 15.11 32.01
N GLU A 618 5.73 15.06 32.39
CA GLU A 618 4.95 13.82 32.37
C GLU A 618 4.68 13.33 30.94
N ASP A 619 4.47 14.24 30.00
CA ASP A 619 4.08 13.97 28.61
C ASP A 619 5.25 13.74 27.64
N LEU A 620 6.48 14.04 28.04
CA LEU A 620 7.68 13.96 27.18
C LEU A 620 8.59 12.76 27.53
N ALA A 621 9.34 12.27 26.55
CA ALA A 621 10.45 11.34 26.79
C ALA A 621 11.72 12.08 27.18
N ILE A 622 12.70 11.38 27.78
CA ILE A 622 14.00 11.96 28.15
C ILE A 622 14.68 12.56 26.90
N ASP A 623 14.66 11.84 25.78
CA ASP A 623 15.19 12.29 24.49
C ASP A 623 14.55 13.59 23.97
N ASP A 624 13.25 13.76 24.17
CA ASP A 624 12.54 14.97 23.75
C ASP A 624 12.91 16.15 24.64
N ILE A 625 13.00 15.91 25.96
CA ILE A 625 13.43 16.91 26.95
C ILE A 625 14.84 17.41 26.62
N THR A 626 15.78 16.48 26.41
CA THR A 626 17.18 16.82 26.09
C THR A 626 17.27 17.51 24.73
N SER A 627 16.59 16.99 23.70
CA SER A 627 16.60 17.58 22.36
C SER A 627 16.07 19.02 22.33
N ILE A 628 15.02 19.31 23.09
CA ILE A 628 14.44 20.66 23.17
C ILE A 628 15.37 21.58 23.97
N ALA A 629 15.93 21.12 25.08
CA ALA A 629 16.89 21.88 25.87
C ALA A 629 18.15 22.25 25.05
N ASP A 630 18.73 21.29 24.33
CA ASP A 630 19.88 21.49 23.45
C ASP A 630 19.56 22.48 22.30
N ALA A 631 18.33 22.46 21.80
CA ALA A 631 17.87 23.40 20.77
C ALA A 631 17.63 24.81 21.33
N LEU A 632 17.29 24.93 22.62
CA LEU A 632 17.09 26.21 23.32
C LEU A 632 18.40 26.87 23.74
N GLU A 633 19.39 26.08 24.15
CA GLU A 633 20.66 26.56 24.70
C GLU A 633 21.37 27.64 23.85
N PRO A 634 21.46 27.54 22.51
CA PRO A 634 22.08 28.59 21.69
C PRO A 634 21.18 29.82 21.47
N LEU A 635 19.89 29.74 21.82
CA LEU A 635 18.88 30.76 21.50
C LEU A 635 18.42 31.57 22.71
N THR A 636 18.71 31.16 23.94
CA THR A 636 18.29 31.87 25.16
C THR A 636 19.30 31.70 26.29
N GLU A 637 19.04 32.31 27.44
CA GLU A 637 19.93 32.23 28.60
C GLU A 637 20.02 30.80 29.16
N HIS A 638 21.25 30.32 29.34
CA HIS A 638 21.54 28.98 29.88
C HIS A 638 20.84 28.70 31.22
N GLY A 639 20.62 29.72 32.06
CA GLY A 639 19.90 29.59 33.33
C GLY A 639 18.43 29.18 33.15
N LEU A 640 17.75 29.77 32.17
CA LEU A 640 16.35 29.49 31.86
C LEU A 640 16.19 28.06 31.33
N VAL A 641 17.05 27.65 30.38
CA VAL A 641 17.04 26.31 29.79
C VAL A 641 17.25 25.24 30.85
N ARG A 642 18.26 25.44 31.71
CA ARG A 642 18.59 24.47 32.76
C ARG A 642 17.47 24.35 33.78
N SER A 643 16.82 25.45 34.16
CA SER A 643 15.67 25.43 35.06
C SER A 643 14.51 24.65 34.44
N ALA A 644 14.13 24.98 33.20
CA ALA A 644 13.03 24.33 32.50
C ALA A 644 13.27 22.82 32.30
N ALA A 645 14.48 22.42 31.89
CA ALA A 645 14.84 21.01 31.74
C ALA A 645 14.89 20.27 33.09
N SER A 646 15.34 20.92 34.17
CA SER A 646 15.26 20.37 35.52
C SER A 646 13.81 20.12 35.94
N ASP A 647 12.93 21.08 35.71
CA ASP A 647 11.51 20.97 36.06
C ASP A 647 10.81 19.88 35.22
N ALA A 648 11.14 19.80 33.92
CA ALA A 648 10.69 18.74 33.03
C ALA A 648 11.13 17.35 33.52
N LEU A 649 12.40 17.19 33.88
CA LEU A 649 12.92 15.92 34.39
C LEU A 649 12.29 15.52 35.73
N ARG A 650 11.99 16.48 36.60
CA ARG A 650 11.25 16.20 37.84
C ARG A 650 9.83 15.71 37.54
N GLY A 651 9.13 16.37 36.62
CA GLY A 651 7.82 15.90 36.14
C GLY A 651 7.89 14.50 35.52
N PHE A 652 8.91 14.24 34.72
CA PHE A 652 9.17 12.92 34.15
C PHE A 652 9.33 11.84 35.22
N MET A 653 10.12 12.12 36.27
CA MET A 653 10.35 11.20 37.38
C MET A 653 9.09 10.92 38.21
N LEU A 654 8.15 11.88 38.31
CA LEU A 654 6.88 11.66 39.01
C LEU A 654 5.97 10.65 38.28
N GLY A 655 6.06 10.57 36.95
CA GLY A 655 5.29 9.63 36.12
C GLY A 655 6.02 8.33 35.75
N ILE A 656 7.14 8.03 36.41
CA ILE A 656 8.07 6.99 35.96
C ILE A 656 7.52 5.56 36.07
N GLU A 657 6.63 5.28 37.03
CA GLU A 657 6.05 3.95 37.22
C GLU A 657 5.29 3.49 35.96
N GLY A 658 4.54 4.40 35.33
CA GLY A 658 3.87 4.16 34.06
C GLY A 658 4.87 3.91 32.92
N LYS A 659 5.96 4.67 32.86
CA LYS A 659 6.97 4.57 31.80
C LYS A 659 7.84 3.32 31.93
N LEU A 660 8.18 2.90 33.15
CA LEU A 660 8.89 1.64 33.42
C LEU A 660 8.06 0.40 33.06
N SER A 661 6.72 0.52 33.10
CA SER A 661 5.84 -0.57 32.66
C SER A 661 5.96 -0.86 31.16
N ASP A 662 6.33 0.15 30.36
CA ASP A 662 6.53 0.05 28.90
C ASP A 662 7.91 -0.55 28.53
N VAL A 663 8.91 -0.47 29.41
CA VAL A 663 10.27 -1.00 29.17
C VAL A 663 10.25 -2.52 29.15
N SER A 664 10.63 -3.12 28.04
CA SER A 664 10.33 -4.52 27.71
C SER A 664 11.52 -5.50 27.81
N SER A 665 12.74 -4.99 28.00
CA SER A 665 13.97 -5.79 28.11
C SER A 665 14.98 -5.20 29.10
N SER A 666 15.89 -6.02 29.63
CA SER A 666 16.97 -5.59 30.52
C SER A 666 17.92 -4.59 29.84
N GLN A 667 18.20 -4.79 28.55
CA GLN A 667 19.03 -3.89 27.75
C GLN A 667 18.37 -2.51 27.52
N GLU A 668 17.06 -2.48 27.26
CA GLU A 668 16.28 -1.24 27.17
C GLU A 668 16.26 -0.51 28.52
N LEU A 669 16.13 -1.25 29.62
CA LEU A 669 16.17 -0.70 30.97
C LEU A 669 17.54 -0.12 31.34
N ASP A 670 18.63 -0.74 30.91
CA ASP A 670 19.99 -0.21 31.06
C ASP A 670 20.16 1.10 30.28
N THR A 671 19.71 1.14 29.03
CA THR A 671 19.76 2.36 28.20
C THR A 671 18.93 3.48 28.84
N PHE A 672 17.70 3.17 29.24
CA PHE A 672 16.81 4.10 29.93
C PHE A 672 17.42 4.67 31.23
N ARG A 673 18.06 3.81 32.04
CA ARG A 673 18.73 4.23 33.28
C ARG A 673 19.89 5.17 32.95
N ASP A 674 20.71 4.82 31.99
CA ASP A 674 21.90 5.58 31.64
C ASP A 674 21.53 6.95 31.06
N ASP A 675 20.49 7.02 30.23
CA ASP A 675 19.92 8.27 29.71
C ASP A 675 19.37 9.14 30.84
N LEU A 676 18.63 8.55 31.79
CA LEU A 676 18.07 9.25 32.94
C LEU A 676 19.17 9.80 33.87
N VAL A 677 20.21 9.03 34.15
CA VAL A 677 21.35 9.47 34.97
C VAL A 677 22.09 10.60 34.28
N THR A 678 22.39 10.43 32.98
CA THR A 678 23.09 11.44 32.19
C THR A 678 22.31 12.75 32.15
N ALA A 679 21.00 12.69 31.91
CA ALA A 679 20.14 13.86 31.92
C ALA A 679 20.05 14.50 33.32
N ALA A 680 19.89 13.70 34.38
CA ALA A 680 19.81 14.18 35.76
C ALA A 680 21.11 14.90 36.20
N GLU A 681 22.28 14.37 35.84
CA GLU A 681 23.58 15.00 36.09
C GLU A 681 23.73 16.33 35.33
N THR A 682 23.36 16.32 34.05
CA THR A 682 23.44 17.50 33.16
C THR A 682 22.60 18.66 33.73
N TYR A 683 21.35 18.39 34.09
CA TYR A 683 20.41 19.42 34.54
C TYR A 683 20.36 19.61 36.07
N GLY A 684 21.14 18.84 36.84
CA GLY A 684 21.28 19.00 38.29
C GLY A 684 20.08 18.49 39.10
N VAL A 685 19.40 17.46 38.61
CA VAL A 685 18.25 16.82 39.26
C VAL A 685 18.73 15.63 40.09
N ARG A 686 18.19 15.46 41.30
CA ARG A 686 18.53 14.32 42.16
C ARG A 686 17.58 13.16 41.88
N ILE A 687 18.16 12.00 41.57
CA ILE A 687 17.44 10.73 41.53
C ILE A 687 17.30 10.21 42.97
N ASP A 688 16.07 10.03 43.43
CA ASP A 688 15.79 9.56 44.79
C ASP A 688 15.99 8.02 44.93
N ALA A 689 15.89 7.54 46.15
CA ALA A 689 16.07 6.12 46.45
C ALA A 689 14.88 5.25 46.01
N ALA A 690 13.68 5.83 45.92
CA ALA A 690 12.48 5.13 45.48
C ALA A 690 12.57 4.81 43.98
N LEU A 691 13.00 5.77 43.17
CA LEU A 691 13.22 5.61 41.73
C LEU A 691 14.22 4.49 41.40
N LYS A 692 15.32 4.44 42.17
CA LYS A 692 16.33 3.39 42.03
C LYS A 692 15.76 2.02 42.36
N GLN A 693 14.87 1.96 43.35
CA GLN A 693 14.18 0.74 43.73
C GLN A 693 13.19 0.31 42.63
N ASP A 694 12.45 1.23 42.02
CA ASP A 694 11.50 0.91 40.93
C ASP A 694 12.21 0.37 39.69
N ILE A 695 13.34 0.99 39.29
CA ILE A 695 14.19 0.49 38.20
C ILE A 695 14.73 -0.91 38.54
N GLN A 696 15.18 -1.12 39.78
CA GLN A 696 15.68 -2.42 40.22
C GLN A 696 14.59 -3.50 40.24
N SER A 697 13.39 -3.17 40.71
CA SER A 697 12.24 -4.08 40.69
C SER A 697 11.80 -4.42 39.27
N ARG A 698 11.86 -3.46 38.32
CA ARG A 698 11.59 -3.76 36.91
C ARG A 698 12.65 -4.66 36.29
N ARG A 699 13.93 -4.48 36.63
CA ARG A 699 15.03 -5.34 36.19
C ARG A 699 14.80 -6.80 36.59
N GLU A 700 14.47 -7.03 37.87
CA GLU A 700 14.21 -8.37 38.40
C GLU A 700 13.07 -9.08 37.65
N VAL A 701 12.00 -8.35 37.27
CA VAL A 701 10.89 -8.87 36.48
C VAL A 701 11.31 -9.22 35.04
N LEU A 702 12.18 -8.41 34.42
CA LEU A 702 12.64 -8.61 33.04
C LEU A 702 13.67 -9.73 32.95
N GLU A 703 14.63 -9.80 33.87
CA GLU A 703 15.62 -10.89 33.94
C GLU A 703 14.92 -12.24 34.15
N THR A 704 13.87 -12.30 34.99
CA THR A 704 13.06 -13.52 35.17
C THR A 704 12.32 -13.94 33.89
N ARG A 705 11.96 -12.99 33.00
CA ARG A 705 11.32 -13.27 31.71
C ARG A 705 12.31 -13.68 30.63
N GLU A 706 13.48 -13.03 30.61
CA GLU A 706 14.55 -13.31 29.64
C GLU A 706 15.21 -14.67 29.91
N ASP A 707 15.29 -15.09 31.19
CA ASP A 707 15.78 -16.42 31.57
C ASP A 707 14.83 -17.57 31.16
N GLU A 708 13.58 -17.28 30.75
CA GLU A 708 12.62 -18.28 30.24
C GLU A 708 12.63 -18.46 28.71
N GLU A 709 13.25 -17.54 27.95
CA GLU A 709 13.29 -17.54 26.48
C GLU A 709 14.72 -17.63 25.95
N ASP A 710 15.40 -18.77 26.14
CA ASP A 710 16.66 -19.00 25.42
C ASP A 710 16.86 -20.47 25.03
N THR A 711 16.62 -20.78 23.75
CA THR A 711 17.24 -21.89 22.98
C THR A 711 16.83 -21.82 21.51
N ASP A 712 17.74 -21.36 20.63
CA ASP A 712 18.43 -22.15 19.58
C ASP A 712 18.81 -21.29 18.33
N PRO A 713 19.94 -21.59 17.63
CA PRO A 713 20.60 -20.70 16.69
C PRO A 713 20.24 -20.93 15.20
N TYR A 714 20.41 -19.84 14.43
CA TYR A 714 20.22 -19.71 12.99
C TYR A 714 21.02 -20.70 12.12
N GLN A 715 20.38 -21.24 11.08
CA GLN A 715 21.01 -21.67 9.82
C GLN A 715 20.39 -20.89 8.65
N GLN A 716 21.25 -20.24 7.85
CA GLN A 716 20.88 -19.59 6.59
C GLN A 716 20.72 -20.62 5.47
N ALA A 717 19.62 -20.57 4.73
CA ALA A 717 19.46 -21.25 3.44
C ALA A 717 19.45 -20.20 2.31
N GLY A 718 20.30 -20.41 1.30
CA GLY A 718 20.46 -19.52 0.15
C GLY A 718 19.36 -19.67 -0.91
N PRO A 719 19.30 -18.75 -1.90
CA PRO A 719 18.27 -18.75 -2.93
C PRO A 719 18.48 -19.89 -3.93
N GLN A 720 17.39 -20.63 -4.23
CA GLN A 720 17.36 -21.61 -5.32
C GLN A 720 17.18 -20.94 -6.69
N ALA A 721 17.71 -21.64 -7.69
CA ALA A 721 18.00 -21.18 -9.05
C ALA A 721 16.77 -20.76 -9.89
N ALA A 722 17.01 -19.80 -10.78
CA ALA A 722 16.09 -19.35 -11.81
C ALA A 722 15.66 -20.50 -12.74
N ALA A 723 14.35 -20.68 -12.87
CA ALA A 723 13.73 -21.52 -13.89
C ALA A 723 13.94 -20.92 -15.29
N GLY A 724 14.14 -21.79 -16.29
CA GLY A 724 14.45 -21.42 -17.68
C GLY A 724 13.42 -20.50 -18.35
N GLU A 725 13.85 -19.75 -19.36
CA GLU A 725 13.02 -18.84 -20.14
C GLU A 725 11.95 -19.59 -20.95
N ILE A 726 10.68 -19.17 -20.79
CA ILE A 726 9.54 -19.69 -21.57
C ILE A 726 9.62 -19.24 -23.04
N SER A 727 9.34 -20.17 -23.96
CA SER A 727 9.32 -19.93 -25.41
C SER A 727 8.01 -19.30 -25.91
N ASP A 728 8.05 -18.66 -27.08
CA ASP A 728 6.85 -18.06 -27.72
C ASP A 728 5.77 -19.11 -27.98
N ALA A 729 6.17 -20.33 -28.36
CA ALA A 729 5.23 -21.42 -28.62
C ALA A 729 4.45 -21.79 -27.35
N GLU A 730 5.13 -21.74 -26.20
CA GLU A 730 4.50 -22.00 -24.90
C GLU A 730 3.51 -20.90 -24.53
N ILE A 731 3.90 -19.64 -24.69
CA ILE A 731 3.00 -18.51 -24.44
C ILE A 731 1.78 -18.58 -25.36
N LYS A 732 1.95 -18.84 -26.67
CA LYS A 732 0.83 -18.94 -27.62
C LYS A 732 -0.17 -20.04 -27.24
N SER A 733 0.32 -21.20 -26.82
CA SER A 733 -0.51 -22.31 -26.36
C SER A 733 -1.31 -21.92 -25.11
N MET A 734 -0.66 -21.24 -24.14
CA MET A 734 -1.32 -20.70 -22.96
C MET A 734 -2.49 -19.78 -23.34
N PHE A 735 -2.30 -18.79 -24.21
CA PHE A 735 -3.35 -17.85 -24.63
C PHE A 735 -4.47 -18.50 -25.46
N SER A 736 -4.23 -19.65 -26.09
CA SER A 736 -5.27 -20.40 -26.81
C SER A 736 -6.38 -20.93 -25.89
N LEU A 737 -6.13 -21.05 -24.58
CA LEU A 737 -7.13 -21.42 -23.58
C LEU A 737 -8.24 -20.36 -23.45
N ILE A 738 -7.95 -19.08 -23.73
CA ILE A 738 -8.96 -18.01 -23.74
C ILE A 738 -9.88 -18.18 -24.95
N ALA A 739 -9.30 -18.41 -26.14
CA ALA A 739 -10.05 -18.59 -27.38
C ALA A 739 -10.92 -19.87 -27.41
N THR A 740 -10.67 -20.83 -26.52
CA THR A 740 -11.40 -22.11 -26.41
C THR A 740 -12.36 -22.18 -25.21
N GLY A 741 -12.42 -21.12 -24.39
CA GLY A 741 -13.41 -20.94 -23.35
C GLY A 741 -14.85 -20.84 -23.89
N PRO A 742 -15.88 -20.94 -23.03
CA PRO A 742 -17.26 -20.86 -23.50
C PRO A 742 -17.51 -19.50 -24.15
N ILE A 743 -17.84 -19.53 -25.45
CA ILE A 743 -18.44 -18.43 -26.18
C ILE A 743 -19.72 -18.06 -25.41
N SER A 744 -19.67 -16.96 -24.67
CA SER A 744 -20.82 -16.35 -24.01
C SER A 744 -21.89 -16.09 -25.06
N GLY A 745 -23.00 -16.80 -24.99
CA GLY A 745 -24.17 -16.61 -25.83
C GLY A 745 -25.41 -16.45 -24.97
#